data_AF-A0A194R6B6-F1
#
_entry.id   AF-A0A194R6B6-F1
#
_cell.length_a   1.000
_cell.length_b   1.000
_cell.length_c   1.000
_cell.angle_alpha   90.00
_cell.angle_beta   90.00
_cell.angle_gamma   90.00
#
_symmetry.space_group_name_H-M   'P 1'
#
loop_
_entity.id
_entity.type
_entity.pdbx_description
1 polymer ?
#
loop_
_entity_poly.entity_id
_entity_poly.type
_entity_poly.pdbx_seq_one_letter_code
_entity_poly.pdbx_strand_id
1 'polypeptide(L)'
;MVRTVYSPEYCLQYLEQYASQEIFVTGLILGQITDARENVIHLARTPEEKSGEAISNDGSFASEKLDPVKNLLGVSEAWVADHAKHVTRMLPGGMFVLGIFITSDEDVFEDPNYFSKVKTILNYTYKVLNTNHLMFANCPHSNERLILHMSTNTKVLTCKSIEVGPSKNVAIKPVEWKFLSKPQQWQRLDCYYEFDEVYPVIVKKNGISVKQQFQQILESSYKTIESSVMFLDGELKDPSEQLEQLIKKKKTKNSSKTAQDVPKSMHVSLFVPFENALPETVEYLECDGSIHFSGIVASSVFMYPKASIGEAIAAVKQDIIRSLASRFTMHCDALIDDNLLPEEKVCFNEPPRRVLVPVGSLYLCDYLFPGEAPAEALLSVRELLDLQITEADVICDIETPADTSEFDALDRDTSSEELLATPQEASQFMYITGISFAFLVLVVSIFIHYYDSIAEFMHNQLSGSGSLDPEIGFKLALHPVSKNLYVTVIGARHLPSLFGLSRAHGYLVKVKVFPGESKYETSLQESSWPVWNEDFKFQLKQPPSKKPNEKVDLQTQLAGHFLSLTIYAILEAPKPESERRRSAKTLDTKKTNKLTDEEENKPKTGFLEKTFSSFKSTKAEAAQKFILEKRRTVGAATWNFDSKLFQNDLKNGLIGTPDVWRPINAIASGLVASDSRNFILKKEEEFIKRAGCSLKFQYFSARTFAPLYLKATILEANKAECYWKSDRFVPTISARWDPKSATVKLTVFKANLNKVSIYISLGCKTKMAKKEILGKATIDEKSRYADSWKECLRQPGIPKAFWINFE
;
A
#
# COMPACT_ATOMS: atom_id res chain seq x y z
N MET A 1 -34.05 -14.88 48.71
CA MET A 1 -33.24 -13.69 49.04
C MET A 1 -33.88 -12.49 48.37
N VAL A 2 -33.68 -11.29 48.91
CA VAL A 2 -33.96 -10.03 48.19
C VAL A 2 -32.83 -9.84 47.17
N ARG A 3 -33.12 -9.25 46.01
CA ARG A 3 -32.12 -8.91 44.98
C ARG A 3 -31.25 -7.77 45.50
N THR A 4 -29.92 -7.90 45.46
CA THR A 4 -28.98 -6.88 45.99
C THR A 4 -28.17 -6.27 44.86
N VAL A 5 -28.23 -4.94 44.73
CA VAL A 5 -27.45 -4.14 43.78
C VAL A 5 -26.37 -3.36 44.54
N TYR A 6 -25.15 -3.32 44.00
CA TYR A 6 -24.02 -2.63 44.63
C TYR A 6 -23.60 -1.41 43.82
N SER A 7 -23.31 -0.29 44.48
CA SER A 7 -23.03 1.01 43.85
C SER A 7 -21.84 1.72 44.51
N PRO A 8 -21.03 2.51 43.78
CA PRO A 8 -20.00 3.36 44.38
C PRO A 8 -20.59 4.42 45.33
N GLU A 9 -19.86 4.76 46.40
CA GLU A 9 -20.27 5.80 47.36
C GLU A 9 -20.56 7.16 46.70
N TYR A 10 -19.85 7.52 45.62
CA TYR A 10 -20.06 8.80 44.92
C TYR A 10 -21.44 8.91 44.26
N CYS A 11 -22.10 7.78 43.94
CA CYS A 11 -23.45 7.78 43.42
C CYS A 11 -24.49 8.22 44.47
N LEU A 12 -24.22 8.04 45.77
CA LEU A 12 -25.05 8.62 46.83
C LEU A 12 -24.88 10.15 46.85
N GLN A 13 -23.64 10.62 46.86
CA GLN A 13 -23.30 12.05 46.89
C GLN A 13 -23.89 12.81 45.68
N TYR A 14 -23.83 12.20 44.50
CA TYR A 14 -24.44 12.69 43.26
C TYR A 14 -25.96 12.85 43.37
N LEU A 15 -26.66 11.85 43.92
CA LEU A 15 -28.11 11.93 44.17
C LEU A 15 -28.45 12.96 45.24
N GLU A 16 -27.70 13.00 46.35
CA GLU A 16 -27.91 13.97 47.44
C GLU A 16 -27.68 15.40 46.99
N GLN A 17 -26.70 15.64 46.11
CA GLN A 17 -26.47 16.94 45.48
C GLN A 17 -27.68 17.37 44.66
N TYR A 18 -28.10 16.56 43.67
CA TYR A 18 -29.21 16.91 42.80
C TYR A 18 -30.53 17.07 43.57
N ALA A 19 -30.82 16.14 44.48
CA ALA A 19 -31.99 16.20 45.36
C ALA A 19 -31.99 17.42 46.32
N SER A 20 -30.90 18.19 46.39
CA SER A 20 -30.77 19.43 47.20
C SER A 20 -30.62 20.70 46.35
N GLN A 21 -30.44 20.57 45.04
CA GLN A 21 -30.32 21.68 44.09
C GLN A 21 -31.60 21.84 43.26
N GLU A 22 -32.30 20.75 42.97
CA GLU A 22 -33.45 20.71 42.05
C GLU A 22 -34.64 19.95 42.66
N ILE A 23 -35.85 20.33 42.26
CA ILE A 23 -37.12 19.76 42.76
C ILE A 23 -37.35 18.38 42.15
N PHE A 24 -37.00 18.21 40.87
CA PHE A 24 -37.18 17.00 40.10
C PHE A 24 -35.96 16.76 39.20
N VAL A 25 -35.39 15.55 39.23
CA VAL A 25 -34.35 15.09 38.28
C VAL A 25 -34.63 13.64 37.89
N THR A 26 -34.34 13.28 36.64
CA THR A 26 -34.43 11.90 36.13
C THR A 26 -33.18 11.55 35.32
N GLY A 27 -32.75 10.28 35.36
CA GLY A 27 -31.54 9.83 34.69
C GLY A 27 -31.40 8.32 34.59
N LEU A 28 -30.31 7.87 33.99
CA LEU A 28 -30.04 6.47 33.69
C LEU A 28 -29.15 5.83 34.76
N ILE A 29 -29.43 4.57 35.08
CA ILE A 29 -28.56 3.73 35.91
C ILE A 29 -27.67 2.90 34.99
N LEU A 30 -26.36 3.13 35.01
CA LEU A 30 -25.39 2.45 34.16
C LEU A 30 -24.65 1.38 34.97
N GLY A 31 -24.47 0.18 34.43
CA GLY A 31 -23.79 -0.89 35.16
C GLY A 31 -23.68 -2.23 34.45
N GLN A 32 -23.25 -3.23 35.22
CA GLN A 32 -23.00 -4.60 34.78
C GLN A 32 -23.77 -5.60 35.66
N ILE A 33 -24.48 -6.52 35.00
CA ILE A 33 -25.11 -7.69 35.60
C ILE A 33 -24.21 -8.89 35.32
N THR A 34 -23.86 -9.64 36.37
CA THR A 34 -23.20 -10.96 36.27
C THR A 34 -23.88 -11.94 37.20
N ASP A 35 -23.79 -13.24 36.92
CA ASP A 35 -24.33 -14.32 37.78
C ASP A 35 -23.79 -14.23 39.22
N ALA A 36 -22.56 -13.70 39.37
CA ALA A 36 -21.94 -13.49 40.67
C ALA A 36 -22.39 -12.21 41.40
N ARG A 37 -22.75 -11.13 40.66
CA ARG A 37 -23.05 -9.82 41.23
C ARG A 37 -23.63 -8.81 40.22
N GLU A 38 -24.53 -7.96 40.68
CA GLU A 38 -24.92 -6.73 39.99
C GLU A 38 -24.13 -5.53 40.55
N ASN A 39 -23.43 -4.81 39.67
CA ASN A 39 -22.63 -3.64 40.02
C ASN A 39 -23.10 -2.45 39.17
N VAL A 40 -23.63 -1.41 39.82
CA VAL A 40 -23.78 -0.09 39.23
C VAL A 40 -22.38 0.50 39.07
N ILE A 41 -22.17 1.19 37.96
CA ILE A 41 -20.93 1.86 37.61
C ILE A 41 -21.09 3.36 37.79
N HIS A 42 -22.18 3.93 37.26
CA HIS A 42 -22.41 5.36 37.23
C HIS A 42 -23.93 5.68 37.14
N LEU A 43 -24.28 6.93 37.44
CA LEU A 43 -25.62 7.49 37.28
C LEU A 43 -25.50 8.73 36.38
N ALA A 44 -26.19 8.74 35.24
CA ALA A 44 -26.15 9.85 34.28
C ALA A 44 -27.50 10.57 34.23
N ARG A 45 -27.56 11.84 34.63
CA ARG A 45 -28.73 12.71 34.46
C ARG A 45 -29.17 12.72 32.99
N THR A 46 -30.48 12.74 32.74
CA THR A 46 -30.98 12.98 31.38
C THR A 46 -30.84 14.47 31.05
N PRO A 47 -30.28 14.83 29.88
CA PRO A 47 -30.23 16.22 29.41
C PRO A 47 -31.58 16.92 29.48
N GLU A 48 -31.58 18.24 29.57
CA GLU A 48 -32.80 19.02 29.41
C GLU A 48 -33.25 18.98 27.94
N GLU A 49 -34.56 18.79 27.71
CA GLU A 49 -35.15 18.68 26.38
C GLU A 49 -35.19 20.05 25.70
N LYS A 50 -34.03 20.45 25.17
CA LYS A 50 -33.88 21.63 24.29
C LYS A 50 -34.87 21.49 23.14
N SER A 51 -35.81 22.44 23.01
CA SER A 51 -36.70 22.50 21.85
C SER A 51 -35.85 22.59 20.58
N GLY A 52 -35.84 21.51 19.78
CA GLY A 52 -34.95 21.42 18.62
C GLY A 52 -35.19 22.55 17.61
N GLU A 53 -34.13 22.92 16.89
CA GLU A 53 -34.21 23.90 15.80
C GLU A 53 -35.00 23.33 14.62
N ALA A 54 -36.32 23.35 14.74
CA ALA A 54 -37.21 23.23 13.60
C ALA A 54 -36.90 24.39 12.65
N ILE A 55 -36.39 24.08 11.46
CA ILE A 55 -36.03 25.06 10.43
C ILE A 55 -37.31 25.67 9.85
N SER A 56 -37.90 26.61 10.60
CA SER A 56 -38.98 27.46 10.14
C SER A 56 -38.39 28.57 9.26
N ASN A 57 -38.67 28.51 7.97
CA ASN A 57 -38.22 29.50 6.97
C ASN A 57 -38.94 30.87 7.07
N ASP A 58 -39.03 31.44 8.28
CA ASP A 58 -39.46 32.82 8.48
C ASP A 58 -38.74 33.49 9.65
N GLY A 59 -38.15 34.66 9.41
CA GLY A 59 -37.07 35.21 10.22
C GLY A 59 -37.52 36.00 11.45
N SER A 60 -38.02 35.33 12.49
CA SER A 60 -38.35 35.98 13.77
C SER A 60 -37.69 35.31 14.98
N PHE A 61 -36.69 35.99 15.55
CA PHE A 61 -35.96 35.53 16.74
C PHE A 61 -36.79 35.76 18.02
N ALA A 62 -37.70 34.83 18.31
CA ALA A 62 -38.41 34.76 19.60
C ALA A 62 -37.80 33.67 20.48
N SER A 63 -36.94 34.06 21.43
CA SER A 63 -36.36 33.12 22.41
C SER A 63 -37.38 32.82 23.51
N GLU A 64 -38.35 31.95 23.20
CA GLU A 64 -39.22 31.34 24.21
C GLU A 64 -38.40 30.32 25.02
N LYS A 65 -37.90 30.76 26.18
CA LYS A 65 -37.37 29.84 27.19
C LYS A 65 -38.53 28.96 27.68
N LEU A 66 -38.49 27.66 27.37
CA LEU A 66 -39.36 26.70 28.02
C LEU A 66 -39.12 26.73 29.54
N ASP A 67 -40.21 26.59 30.29
CA ASP A 67 -40.18 26.32 31.73
C ASP A 67 -39.51 24.94 31.96
N PRO A 68 -38.52 24.79 32.86
CA PRO A 68 -37.88 23.51 33.10
C PRO A 68 -38.87 22.48 33.65
N VAL A 69 -38.69 21.20 33.33
CA VAL A 69 -39.63 20.11 33.66
C VAL A 69 -39.78 19.93 35.17
N LYS A 70 -40.93 20.32 35.71
CA LYS A 70 -41.16 20.45 37.17
C LYS A 70 -41.52 19.15 37.88
N ASN A 71 -41.96 18.11 37.14
CA ASN A 71 -42.28 16.79 37.68
C ASN A 71 -42.18 15.69 36.60
N LEU A 72 -42.31 14.43 37.04
CA LEU A 72 -42.14 13.24 36.20
C LEU A 72 -43.13 13.14 35.02
N LEU A 73 -44.36 13.67 35.15
CA LEU A 73 -45.38 13.55 34.11
C LEU A 73 -45.01 14.32 32.84
N GLY A 74 -44.29 15.43 32.98
CA GLY A 74 -43.77 16.23 31.86
C GLY A 74 -42.59 15.62 31.10
N VAL A 75 -42.00 14.51 31.58
CA VAL A 75 -40.82 13.90 30.93
C VAL A 75 -41.23 13.15 29.66
N SER A 76 -40.61 13.48 28.54
CA SER A 76 -40.75 12.77 27.26
C SER A 76 -40.16 11.34 27.33
N GLU A 77 -41.00 10.31 27.11
CA GLU A 77 -40.54 8.91 27.02
C GLU A 77 -39.54 8.70 25.87
N ALA A 78 -39.71 9.46 24.78
CA ALA A 78 -38.82 9.43 23.63
C ALA A 78 -37.44 9.99 23.98
N TRP A 79 -37.38 11.10 24.73
CA TRP A 79 -36.14 11.75 25.14
C TRP A 79 -35.29 10.85 26.04
N VAL A 80 -35.88 10.23 27.08
CA VAL A 80 -35.16 9.30 27.97
C VAL A 80 -34.68 8.05 27.21
N ALA A 81 -35.45 7.58 26.22
CA ALA A 81 -35.07 6.44 25.39
C ALA A 81 -33.96 6.77 24.37
N ASP A 82 -33.95 7.99 23.83
CA ASP A 82 -32.90 8.43 22.92
C ASP A 82 -31.59 8.75 23.65
N HIS A 83 -31.67 9.35 24.84
CA HIS A 83 -30.55 9.46 25.78
C HIS A 83 -29.95 8.07 26.08
N ALA A 84 -30.78 7.07 26.41
CA ALA A 84 -30.32 5.71 26.65
C ALA A 84 -29.69 5.04 25.40
N LYS A 85 -30.22 5.34 24.20
CA LYS A 85 -29.66 4.88 22.91
C LYS A 85 -28.28 5.51 22.64
N HIS A 86 -28.09 6.78 22.96
CA HIS A 86 -26.80 7.46 22.83
C HIS A 86 -25.78 6.96 23.84
N VAL A 87 -26.13 6.91 25.13
CA VAL A 87 -25.25 6.35 26.18
C VAL A 87 -24.89 4.89 25.91
N THR A 88 -25.77 4.09 25.30
CA THR A 88 -25.43 2.72 24.89
C THR A 88 -24.21 2.65 23.97
N ARG A 89 -23.99 3.62 23.07
CA ARG A 89 -22.79 3.68 22.21
C ARG A 89 -21.51 3.82 23.04
N MET A 90 -21.59 4.57 24.15
CA MET A 90 -20.49 4.88 25.07
C MET A 90 -20.15 3.74 26.04
N LEU A 91 -21.05 2.76 26.22
CA LEU A 91 -20.82 1.63 27.14
C LEU A 91 -19.92 0.55 26.50
N PRO A 92 -18.87 0.09 27.20
CA PRO A 92 -18.19 -1.16 26.87
C PRO A 92 -19.12 -2.38 26.93
N GLY A 93 -18.80 -3.42 26.16
CA GLY A 93 -19.51 -4.70 26.19
C GLY A 93 -19.58 -5.32 27.59
N GLY A 94 -20.65 -6.07 27.88
CA GLY A 94 -20.95 -6.50 29.25
C GLY A 94 -21.42 -5.39 30.20
N MET A 95 -21.65 -4.16 29.71
CA MET A 95 -22.33 -3.08 30.42
C MET A 95 -23.60 -2.65 29.67
N PHE A 96 -24.61 -2.22 30.42
CA PHE A 96 -25.95 -1.90 29.94
C PHE A 96 -26.59 -0.75 30.74
N VAL A 97 -27.65 -0.16 30.17
CA VAL A 97 -28.59 0.70 30.91
C VAL A 97 -29.51 -0.20 31.75
N LEU A 98 -29.28 -0.21 33.06
CA LEU A 98 -29.97 -1.11 34.01
C LEU A 98 -31.37 -0.63 34.39
N GLY A 99 -31.68 0.65 34.17
CA GLY A 99 -32.93 1.27 34.61
C GLY A 99 -32.82 2.79 34.71
N ILE A 100 -33.72 3.41 35.48
CA ILE A 100 -33.72 4.86 35.71
C ILE A 100 -33.63 5.21 37.19
N PHE A 101 -33.00 6.34 37.50
CA PHE A 101 -33.08 7.00 38.81
C PHE A 101 -33.96 8.26 38.71
N ILE A 102 -34.63 8.58 39.81
CA ILE A 102 -35.48 9.77 39.96
C ILE A 102 -35.19 10.40 41.33
N THR A 103 -35.04 11.72 41.38
CA THR A 103 -35.12 12.49 42.63
C THR A 103 -36.36 13.38 42.57
N SER A 104 -37.28 13.23 43.52
CA SER A 104 -38.53 14.02 43.63
C SER A 104 -38.97 14.08 45.09
N ASP A 105 -39.83 15.01 45.48
CA ASP A 105 -40.47 14.96 46.81
C ASP A 105 -41.57 13.90 46.89
N GLU A 106 -42.36 13.77 45.83
CA GLU A 106 -43.40 12.76 45.61
C GLU A 106 -42.83 11.33 45.50
N ASP A 107 -43.47 10.32 46.13
CA ASP A 107 -43.09 8.91 45.99
C ASP A 107 -43.66 8.31 44.68
N VAL A 108 -42.75 8.01 43.75
CA VAL A 108 -43.05 7.46 42.40
C VAL A 108 -43.59 6.03 42.39
N PHE A 109 -43.74 5.39 43.55
CA PHE A 109 -44.30 4.05 43.72
C PHE A 109 -45.65 4.04 44.45
N GLU A 110 -45.98 5.08 45.23
CA GLU A 110 -47.30 5.21 45.87
C GLU A 110 -48.31 5.90 44.94
N ASP A 111 -47.91 6.93 44.17
CA ASP A 111 -48.80 7.55 43.20
C ASP A 111 -48.99 6.66 41.94
N PRO A 112 -50.24 6.29 41.56
CA PRO A 112 -50.48 5.43 40.41
C PRO A 112 -50.12 6.06 39.05
N ASN A 113 -50.18 7.40 38.93
CA ASN A 113 -49.87 8.12 37.69
C ASN A 113 -48.37 8.20 37.47
N TYR A 114 -47.60 8.54 38.50
CA TYR A 114 -46.13 8.51 38.44
C TYR A 114 -45.63 7.09 38.21
N PHE A 115 -46.15 6.09 38.92
CA PHE A 115 -45.75 4.70 38.70
C PHE A 115 -46.15 4.19 37.30
N SER A 116 -47.27 4.66 36.74
CA SER A 116 -47.64 4.40 35.35
C SER A 116 -46.64 5.04 34.37
N LYS A 117 -46.30 6.32 34.56
CA LYS A 117 -45.31 7.05 33.75
C LYS A 117 -43.93 6.37 33.75
N VAL A 118 -43.44 5.91 34.92
CA VAL A 118 -42.20 5.11 35.02
C VAL A 118 -42.27 3.85 34.15
N LYS A 119 -43.39 3.12 34.15
CA LYS A 119 -43.56 1.93 33.31
C LYS A 119 -43.58 2.28 31.82
N THR A 120 -44.21 3.38 31.42
CA THR A 120 -44.24 3.81 30.01
C THR A 120 -42.85 4.18 29.53
N ILE A 121 -42.10 4.98 30.31
CA ILE A 121 -40.68 5.29 30.05
C ILE A 121 -39.88 3.99 29.87
N LEU A 122 -39.85 3.12 30.87
CA LEU A 122 -38.99 1.93 30.85
C LEU A 122 -39.36 0.93 29.73
N ASN A 123 -40.64 0.78 29.37
CA ASN A 123 -41.04 -0.07 28.25
C ASN A 123 -40.77 0.58 26.88
N TYR A 124 -40.89 1.91 26.76
CA TYR A 124 -40.53 2.63 25.55
C TYR A 124 -39.01 2.59 25.32
N THR A 125 -38.19 2.86 26.35
CA THR A 125 -36.74 2.67 26.32
C THR A 125 -36.37 1.24 25.93
N TYR A 126 -36.94 0.23 26.60
CA TYR A 126 -36.69 -1.18 26.24
C TYR A 126 -36.97 -1.47 24.76
N LYS A 127 -38.10 -0.97 24.22
CA LYS A 127 -38.47 -1.12 22.81
C LYS A 127 -37.48 -0.44 21.88
N VAL A 128 -37.08 0.81 22.14
CA VAL A 128 -36.10 1.56 21.33
C VAL A 128 -34.76 0.83 21.32
N LEU A 129 -34.25 0.46 22.50
CA LEU A 129 -32.99 -0.28 22.64
C LEU A 129 -33.02 -1.64 21.95
N ASN A 130 -34.19 -2.28 21.82
CA ASN A 130 -34.35 -3.55 21.10
C ASN A 130 -34.47 -3.41 19.57
N THR A 131 -34.38 -2.20 19.01
CA THR A 131 -34.53 -1.97 17.55
C THR A 131 -33.32 -2.46 16.75
N ASN A 132 -32.10 -2.33 17.29
CA ASN A 132 -30.89 -2.86 16.69
C ASN A 132 -30.22 -3.85 17.65
N HIS A 133 -30.41 -5.14 17.41
CA HIS A 133 -29.88 -6.20 18.28
C HIS A 133 -28.34 -6.20 18.36
N LEU A 134 -27.66 -5.76 17.30
CA LEU A 134 -26.20 -5.68 17.18
C LEU A 134 -25.59 -4.59 18.08
N MET A 135 -26.40 -3.69 18.63
CA MET A 135 -25.95 -2.74 19.68
C MET A 135 -25.83 -3.39 21.07
N PHE A 136 -26.40 -4.59 21.29
CA PHE A 136 -26.46 -5.25 22.60
C PHE A 136 -26.92 -4.30 23.73
N ALA A 137 -27.94 -3.49 23.44
CA ALA A 137 -28.36 -2.39 24.30
C ALA A 137 -29.13 -2.86 25.55
N ASN A 138 -29.99 -3.87 25.36
CA ASN A 138 -30.65 -4.59 26.44
C ASN A 138 -29.75 -5.75 26.93
N CYS A 139 -29.70 -5.98 28.25
CA CYS A 139 -29.02 -7.14 28.83
C CYS A 139 -29.65 -8.45 28.30
N PRO A 140 -28.91 -9.34 27.60
CA PRO A 140 -29.48 -10.52 26.93
C PRO A 140 -30.15 -11.54 27.85
N HIS A 141 -29.81 -11.51 29.14
CA HIS A 141 -30.26 -12.46 30.16
C HIS A 141 -31.14 -11.79 31.25
N SER A 142 -31.54 -10.52 31.09
CA SER A 142 -32.45 -9.87 32.03
C SER A 142 -33.34 -8.80 31.39
N ASN A 143 -34.65 -9.03 31.47
CA ASN A 143 -35.71 -8.05 31.19
C ASN A 143 -36.19 -7.32 32.46
N GLU A 144 -35.53 -7.47 33.61
CA GLU A 144 -35.80 -6.58 34.73
C GLU A 144 -35.07 -5.24 34.58
N ARG A 145 -35.75 -4.15 34.88
CA ARG A 145 -35.16 -2.80 34.97
C ARG A 145 -35.33 -2.23 36.37
N LEU A 146 -34.30 -1.52 36.82
CA LEU A 146 -34.25 -0.88 38.13
C LEU A 146 -35.00 0.47 38.09
N ILE A 147 -35.65 0.78 39.20
CA ILE A 147 -36.20 2.09 39.52
C ILE A 147 -35.56 2.47 40.86
N LEU A 148 -34.73 3.52 40.84
CA LEU A 148 -34.14 4.10 42.05
C LEU A 148 -34.82 5.45 42.32
N HIS A 149 -35.34 5.64 43.52
CA HIS A 149 -35.98 6.89 43.94
C HIS A 149 -35.31 7.45 45.18
N MET A 150 -34.98 8.75 45.17
CA MET A 150 -34.61 9.49 46.37
C MET A 150 -35.61 10.61 46.61
N SER A 151 -36.18 10.65 47.82
CA SER A 151 -37.01 11.76 48.27
C SER A 151 -36.16 13.03 48.45
N THR A 152 -36.47 14.12 47.75
CA THR A 152 -35.73 15.40 47.89
C THR A 152 -35.84 15.99 49.30
N ASN A 153 -37.01 15.87 49.92
CA ASN A 153 -37.28 16.34 51.28
C ASN A 153 -36.64 15.48 52.38
N THR A 154 -36.70 14.15 52.27
CA THR A 154 -36.28 13.25 53.37
C THR A 154 -34.94 12.55 53.15
N LYS A 155 -34.38 12.64 51.94
CA LYS A 155 -33.21 11.89 51.44
C LYS A 155 -33.33 10.36 51.54
N VAL A 156 -34.52 9.83 51.85
CA VAL A 156 -34.77 8.39 51.87
C VAL A 156 -34.63 7.84 50.45
N LEU A 157 -33.75 6.86 50.30
CA LEU A 157 -33.48 6.14 49.06
C LEU A 157 -34.25 4.83 49.04
N THR A 158 -35.01 4.57 47.98
CA THR A 158 -35.72 3.29 47.76
C THR A 158 -35.42 2.74 46.38
N CYS A 159 -35.30 1.41 46.26
CA CYS A 159 -35.07 0.75 44.97
C CYS A 159 -36.00 -0.45 44.79
N LYS A 160 -36.57 -0.57 43.58
CA LYS A 160 -37.47 -1.64 43.18
C LYS A 160 -37.19 -2.01 41.72
N SER A 161 -37.44 -3.25 41.30
CA SER A 161 -37.37 -3.66 39.90
C SER A 161 -38.74 -3.98 39.32
N ILE A 162 -38.88 -3.80 38.01
CA ILE A 162 -40.03 -4.28 37.21
C ILE A 162 -39.53 -5.06 36.00
N GLU A 163 -40.32 -6.01 35.52
CA GLU A 163 -40.11 -6.65 34.21
C GLU A 163 -40.67 -5.75 33.09
N VAL A 164 -39.94 -5.66 31.96
CA VAL A 164 -40.35 -4.90 30.76
C VAL A 164 -40.46 -5.79 29.52
N GLY A 165 -41.16 -5.31 28.48
CA GLY A 165 -41.36 -6.03 27.23
C GLY A 165 -42.73 -6.72 27.14
N PRO A 166 -42.86 -7.86 26.43
CA PRO A 166 -44.16 -8.47 26.14
C PRO A 166 -44.81 -9.23 27.32
N SER A 167 -44.14 -9.32 28.48
CA SER A 167 -44.70 -9.92 29.69
C SER A 167 -45.85 -9.09 30.25
N LYS A 168 -47.00 -9.72 30.52
CA LYS A 168 -48.15 -9.04 31.16
C LYS A 168 -48.04 -8.98 32.68
N ASN A 169 -47.09 -9.69 33.29
CA ASN A 169 -46.91 -9.77 34.74
C ASN A 169 -45.92 -8.71 35.23
N VAL A 170 -46.35 -7.43 35.27
CA VAL A 170 -45.55 -6.32 35.81
C VAL A 170 -45.54 -6.34 37.35
N ALA A 171 -45.02 -7.43 37.92
CA ALA A 171 -44.83 -7.61 39.36
C ALA A 171 -43.61 -6.81 39.82
N ILE A 172 -43.85 -5.79 40.66
CA ILE A 172 -42.78 -5.00 41.26
C ILE A 172 -42.09 -5.79 42.38
N LYS A 173 -40.76 -5.78 42.40
CA LYS A 173 -39.93 -6.52 43.37
C LYS A 173 -39.06 -5.53 44.15
N PRO A 174 -38.92 -5.65 45.48
CA PRO A 174 -37.99 -4.81 46.23
C PRO A 174 -36.54 -5.18 45.91
N VAL A 175 -35.68 -4.17 45.83
CA VAL A 175 -34.23 -4.32 45.57
C VAL A 175 -33.46 -3.65 46.71
N GLU A 176 -32.52 -4.40 47.28
CA GLU A 176 -31.62 -3.90 48.31
C GLU A 176 -30.43 -3.17 47.66
N TRP A 177 -30.33 -1.86 47.86
CA TRP A 177 -29.24 -1.05 47.34
C TRP A 177 -28.11 -0.92 48.37
N LYS A 178 -26.86 -1.20 47.98
CA LYS A 178 -25.69 -1.14 48.87
C LYS A 178 -24.56 -0.30 48.29
N PHE A 179 -24.24 0.81 48.97
CA PHE A 179 -23.07 1.62 48.64
C PHE A 179 -21.77 0.93 49.09
N LEU A 180 -20.69 1.22 48.36
CA LEU A 180 -19.36 0.65 48.56
C LEU A 180 -18.35 1.75 48.88
N SER A 181 -17.94 1.80 50.15
CA SER A 181 -16.91 2.68 50.69
C SER A 181 -15.48 2.41 50.19
N LYS A 182 -15.31 1.48 49.24
CA LYS A 182 -14.06 1.21 48.52
C LYS A 182 -14.36 1.06 47.03
N PRO A 183 -13.54 1.65 46.13
CA PRO A 183 -13.68 1.45 44.69
C PRO A 183 -13.74 -0.03 44.32
N GLN A 184 -14.63 -0.38 43.39
CA GLN A 184 -14.72 -1.73 42.87
C GLN A 184 -13.46 -2.05 42.06
N GLN A 185 -12.77 -3.15 42.39
CA GLN A 185 -11.67 -3.63 41.57
C GLN A 185 -12.24 -4.34 40.34
N TRP A 186 -11.98 -3.81 39.16
CA TRP A 186 -12.34 -4.41 37.88
C TRP A 186 -11.19 -5.23 37.32
N GLN A 187 -11.48 -6.17 36.43
CA GLN A 187 -10.50 -6.80 35.56
C GLN A 187 -10.66 -6.26 34.15
N ARG A 188 -9.62 -5.60 33.63
CA ARG A 188 -9.57 -5.10 32.24
C ARG A 188 -9.17 -6.22 31.28
N LEU A 189 -9.84 -6.25 30.14
CA LEU A 189 -9.64 -7.16 29.01
C LEU A 189 -9.42 -6.29 27.78
N ASP A 190 -8.25 -6.34 27.16
CA ASP A 190 -7.98 -5.61 25.92
C ASP A 190 -7.89 -6.57 24.73
N CYS A 191 -8.65 -6.31 23.68
CA CYS A 191 -8.62 -7.03 22.41
C CYS A 191 -8.45 -6.03 21.26
N TYR A 192 -7.61 -6.37 20.29
CA TYR A 192 -7.49 -5.63 19.03
C TYR A 192 -8.00 -6.53 17.92
N TYR A 193 -9.12 -6.14 17.30
CA TYR A 193 -9.75 -6.89 16.22
C TYR A 193 -9.35 -6.26 14.88
N GLU A 194 -8.45 -6.92 14.17
CA GLU A 194 -8.09 -6.60 12.79
C GLU A 194 -9.27 -6.92 11.86
N PHE A 195 -9.67 -5.95 11.03
CA PHE A 195 -10.82 -6.04 10.13
C PHE A 195 -10.39 -5.62 8.73
N ASP A 196 -9.90 -6.59 7.96
CA ASP A 196 -9.44 -6.47 6.56
C ASP A 196 -10.31 -7.37 5.66
N GLU A 197 -11.47 -6.86 5.24
CA GLU A 197 -12.50 -7.65 4.55
C GLU A 197 -13.16 -6.88 3.39
N VAL A 198 -13.40 -7.57 2.27
CA VAL A 198 -13.91 -6.98 1.02
C VAL A 198 -15.29 -7.54 0.69
N TYR A 199 -16.29 -6.66 0.68
CA TYR A 199 -17.70 -7.00 0.48
C TYR A 199 -18.21 -6.54 -0.89
N PRO A 200 -18.87 -7.40 -1.68
CA PRO A 200 -19.41 -7.02 -2.99
C PRO A 200 -20.68 -6.16 -2.87
N VAL A 201 -20.76 -5.09 -3.67
CA VAL A 201 -21.97 -4.26 -3.81
C VAL A 201 -22.91 -4.91 -4.82
N ILE A 202 -23.79 -5.78 -4.32
CA ILE A 202 -24.70 -6.60 -5.15
C ILE A 202 -25.79 -5.75 -5.80
N VAL A 203 -25.94 -5.84 -7.12
CA VAL A 203 -26.99 -5.11 -7.85
C VAL A 203 -28.35 -5.74 -7.59
N LYS A 204 -29.32 -4.97 -7.08
CA LYS A 204 -30.74 -5.34 -7.02
C LYS A 204 -31.55 -4.39 -7.89
N LYS A 205 -32.58 -4.91 -8.55
CA LYS A 205 -33.42 -4.18 -9.53
C LYS A 205 -34.14 -2.93 -9.00
N ASN A 206 -34.14 -2.73 -7.68
CA ASN A 206 -34.76 -1.61 -6.99
C ASN A 206 -33.72 -0.72 -6.27
N GLY A 207 -32.42 -0.94 -6.51
CA GLY A 207 -31.31 -0.42 -5.69
C GLY A 207 -31.16 -1.14 -4.35
N ILE A 208 -30.10 -0.76 -3.61
CA ILE A 208 -29.91 -1.05 -2.18
C ILE A 208 -29.34 0.20 -1.53
N SER A 209 -29.97 0.71 -0.46
CA SER A 209 -29.40 1.87 0.25
C SER A 209 -28.11 1.49 0.99
N VAL A 210 -27.16 2.43 1.08
CA VAL A 210 -25.86 2.24 1.76
C VAL A 210 -26.07 1.66 3.17
N LYS A 211 -27.04 2.20 3.91
CA LYS A 211 -27.44 1.74 5.25
C LYS A 211 -27.84 0.26 5.30
N GLN A 212 -28.52 -0.27 4.28
CA GLN A 212 -28.83 -1.71 4.17
C GLN A 212 -27.62 -2.57 3.81
N GLN A 213 -26.65 -2.02 3.07
CA GLN A 213 -25.39 -2.72 2.75
C GLN A 213 -24.52 -2.83 4.01
N PHE A 214 -24.29 -1.71 4.71
CA PHE A 214 -23.57 -1.67 5.99
C PHE A 214 -24.21 -2.58 7.04
N GLN A 215 -25.55 -2.67 7.09
CA GLN A 215 -26.25 -3.62 7.96
C GLN A 215 -25.97 -5.09 7.59
N GLN A 216 -25.93 -5.45 6.30
CA GLN A 216 -25.57 -6.81 5.85
C GLN A 216 -24.10 -7.16 6.17
N ILE A 217 -23.20 -6.19 6.08
CA ILE A 217 -21.78 -6.35 6.38
C ILE A 217 -21.55 -6.52 7.90
N LEU A 218 -22.24 -5.73 8.72
CA LEU A 218 -22.24 -5.86 10.18
C LEU A 218 -22.84 -7.21 10.64
N GLU A 219 -23.91 -7.67 9.99
CA GLU A 219 -24.55 -8.97 10.21
C GLU A 219 -23.65 -10.16 9.80
N SER A 220 -22.78 -9.97 8.80
CA SER A 220 -21.73 -10.94 8.45
C SER A 220 -20.61 -10.97 9.51
N SER A 221 -20.11 -9.78 9.86
CA SER A 221 -19.09 -9.58 10.91
C SER A 221 -19.54 -10.15 12.26
N TYR A 222 -20.83 -10.02 12.58
CA TYR A 222 -21.44 -10.62 13.77
C TYR A 222 -21.25 -12.13 13.82
N LYS A 223 -21.56 -12.86 12.75
CA LYS A 223 -21.43 -14.32 12.69
C LYS A 223 -19.97 -14.76 12.79
N THR A 224 -19.07 -14.03 12.11
CA THR A 224 -17.61 -14.23 12.20
C THR A 224 -17.12 -14.10 13.65
N ILE A 225 -17.49 -13.02 14.35
CA ILE A 225 -17.09 -12.78 15.74
C ILE A 225 -17.83 -13.71 16.72
N GLU A 226 -19.10 -14.05 16.49
CA GLU A 226 -19.87 -15.01 17.27
C GLU A 226 -19.23 -16.40 17.23
N SER A 227 -18.78 -16.87 16.06
CA SER A 227 -18.07 -18.14 15.91
C SER A 227 -16.66 -18.16 16.50
N SER A 228 -16.03 -17.01 16.73
CA SER A 228 -14.62 -16.92 17.15
C SER A 228 -14.31 -17.56 18.51
N VAL A 229 -13.13 -18.14 18.64
CA VAL A 229 -12.60 -18.75 19.88
C VAL A 229 -11.69 -17.74 20.58
N MET A 230 -11.95 -17.47 21.87
CA MET A 230 -11.20 -16.49 22.65
C MET A 230 -10.10 -17.14 23.50
N PHE A 231 -8.90 -16.58 23.43
CA PHE A 231 -7.76 -16.91 24.28
C PHE A 231 -7.47 -15.76 25.24
N LEU A 232 -7.12 -16.08 26.48
CA LEU A 232 -6.71 -15.12 27.51
C LEU A 232 -5.21 -15.29 27.77
N ASP A 233 -4.44 -14.23 27.49
CA ASP A 233 -2.97 -14.20 27.59
C ASP A 233 -2.27 -15.34 26.81
N GLY A 234 -2.87 -15.78 25.70
CA GLY A 234 -2.40 -16.90 24.89
C GLY A 234 -2.84 -18.29 25.35
N GLU A 235 -3.63 -18.40 26.42
CA GLU A 235 -4.19 -19.67 26.90
C GLU A 235 -5.70 -19.75 26.65
N LEU A 236 -6.17 -20.89 26.11
CA LEU A 236 -7.60 -21.23 26.10
C LEU A 236 -8.06 -21.57 27.53
N LYS A 237 -9.32 -21.29 27.85
CA LYS A 237 -9.94 -21.50 29.17
C LYS A 237 -11.35 -22.06 29.06
N ASP A 238 -11.77 -22.77 30.09
CA ASP A 238 -13.17 -23.19 30.21
C ASP A 238 -14.06 -21.97 30.49
N PRO A 239 -15.18 -21.76 29.77
CA PRO A 239 -16.10 -20.66 30.04
C PRO A 239 -16.62 -20.61 31.50
N SER A 240 -16.62 -21.75 32.20
CA SER A 240 -17.07 -21.90 33.59
C SER A 240 -16.03 -21.48 34.64
N GLU A 241 -14.75 -21.28 34.26
CA GLU A 241 -13.74 -20.72 35.17
C GLU A 241 -14.06 -19.25 35.50
N GLN A 242 -13.65 -18.78 36.69
CA GLN A 242 -13.80 -17.37 37.10
C GLN A 242 -12.51 -16.58 36.89
N LEU A 243 -12.61 -15.32 36.46
CA LEU A 243 -11.45 -14.47 36.16
C LEU A 243 -10.49 -14.32 37.36
N GLU A 244 -11.01 -14.26 38.59
CA GLU A 244 -10.22 -14.15 39.84
C GLU A 244 -9.17 -15.27 39.99
N GLN A 245 -9.42 -16.45 39.40
CA GLN A 245 -8.48 -17.58 39.42
C GLN A 245 -7.22 -17.28 38.58
N LEU A 246 -7.36 -16.58 37.45
CA LEU A 246 -6.26 -16.16 36.59
C LEU A 246 -5.44 -15.05 37.26
N ILE A 247 -6.12 -14.08 37.88
CA ILE A 247 -5.50 -12.98 38.64
C ILE A 247 -4.62 -13.52 39.77
N LYS A 248 -5.08 -14.56 40.48
CA LYS A 248 -4.31 -15.22 41.56
C LYS A 248 -3.11 -16.00 41.03
N LYS A 249 -3.27 -16.79 39.95
CA LYS A 249 -2.18 -17.53 39.30
C LYS A 249 -1.01 -16.60 38.90
N LYS A 250 -1.31 -15.39 38.40
CA LYS A 250 -0.32 -14.39 37.95
C LYS A 250 0.40 -13.59 39.07
N LYS A 251 0.02 -13.68 40.35
CA LYS A 251 0.60 -12.85 41.42
C LYS A 251 1.84 -13.44 42.13
N THR A 252 2.33 -14.62 41.71
CA THR A 252 3.41 -15.36 42.39
C THR A 252 4.84 -14.95 41.98
N LYS A 253 5.16 -13.64 42.07
CA LYS A 253 6.50 -13.08 42.37
C LYS A 253 6.50 -11.54 42.24
N ASN A 254 6.99 -10.87 43.28
CA ASN A 254 7.46 -9.48 43.36
C ASN A 254 6.80 -8.42 42.43
N SER A 255 5.85 -7.66 42.95
CA SER A 255 5.69 -6.24 42.57
C SER A 255 5.42 -5.39 43.82
N SER A 256 6.06 -4.22 43.89
CA SER A 256 5.85 -3.21 44.94
C SER A 256 4.48 -2.53 44.78
N LYS A 257 3.90 -2.04 45.88
CA LYS A 257 2.71 -1.19 45.84
C LYS A 257 3.12 0.25 45.53
N THR A 258 2.78 0.72 44.34
CA THR A 258 2.64 2.15 44.02
C THR A 258 1.14 2.45 43.85
N ALA A 259 0.71 3.67 44.19
CA ALA A 259 -0.71 4.04 44.17
C ALA A 259 -1.20 4.36 42.75
N GLN A 260 -2.53 4.48 42.59
CA GLN A 260 -3.24 4.64 41.30
C GLN A 260 -3.09 3.42 40.37
N ASP A 261 -3.45 2.23 40.88
CA ASP A 261 -3.64 1.02 40.07
C ASP A 261 -4.81 1.19 39.07
N VAL A 262 -4.50 1.54 37.82
CA VAL A 262 -5.38 1.20 36.67
C VAL A 262 -5.49 -0.33 36.61
N PRO A 263 -6.68 -0.93 36.39
CA PRO A 263 -6.85 -2.38 36.30
C PRO A 263 -5.83 -3.03 35.36
N LYS A 264 -4.94 -3.88 35.89
CA LYS A 264 -3.90 -4.56 35.11
C LYS A 264 -4.56 -5.41 34.02
N SER A 265 -4.36 -5.02 32.77
CA SER A 265 -4.93 -5.70 31.61
C SER A 265 -4.50 -7.17 31.48
N MET A 266 -5.39 -7.97 30.91
CA MET A 266 -5.11 -9.28 30.33
C MET A 266 -5.33 -9.17 28.82
N HIS A 267 -4.37 -9.65 28.03
CA HIS A 267 -4.45 -9.59 26.58
C HIS A 267 -5.42 -10.64 26.06
N VAL A 268 -6.38 -10.22 25.23
CA VAL A 268 -7.36 -11.10 24.59
C VAL A 268 -6.94 -11.36 23.15
N SER A 269 -7.22 -12.54 22.63
CA SER A 269 -7.03 -12.84 21.20
C SER A 269 -8.18 -13.70 20.70
N LEU A 270 -8.81 -13.26 19.61
CA LEU A 270 -9.92 -13.96 18.96
C LEU A 270 -9.41 -14.68 17.71
N PHE A 271 -9.77 -15.96 17.56
CA PHE A 271 -9.45 -16.76 16.38
C PHE A 271 -10.75 -17.24 15.73
N VAL A 272 -11.01 -16.80 14.50
CA VAL A 272 -12.15 -17.26 13.70
C VAL A 272 -11.92 -18.71 13.26
N PRO A 273 -12.91 -19.63 13.39
CA PRO A 273 -12.80 -20.98 12.85
C PRO A 273 -12.65 -20.94 11.33
N PHE A 274 -11.54 -21.47 10.81
CA PHE A 274 -11.33 -21.57 9.37
C PHE A 274 -12.05 -22.81 8.81
N GLU A 275 -13.23 -22.62 8.22
CA GLU A 275 -13.92 -23.67 7.49
C GLU A 275 -13.11 -24.05 6.24
N ASN A 276 -12.44 -25.20 6.31
CA ASN A 276 -11.52 -25.69 5.29
C ASN A 276 -12.26 -26.38 4.11
N ALA A 277 -13.51 -25.99 3.88
CA ALA A 277 -14.39 -26.53 2.85
C ALA A 277 -14.46 -25.54 1.68
N LEU A 278 -14.07 -25.99 0.49
CA LEU A 278 -14.48 -25.31 -0.74
C LEU A 278 -16.01 -25.46 -0.86
N PRO A 279 -16.77 -24.38 -1.17
CA PRO A 279 -18.21 -24.50 -1.38
C PRO A 279 -18.48 -25.47 -2.54
N GLU A 280 -19.45 -26.37 -2.36
CA GLU A 280 -19.76 -27.41 -3.36
C GLU A 280 -20.21 -26.83 -4.71
N THR A 281 -20.68 -25.58 -4.71
CA THR A 281 -21.08 -24.80 -5.88
C THR A 281 -20.50 -23.39 -5.80
N VAL A 282 -19.89 -22.91 -6.89
CA VAL A 282 -19.47 -21.51 -7.03
C VAL A 282 -20.66 -20.68 -7.52
N GLU A 283 -21.10 -19.71 -6.72
CA GLU A 283 -22.14 -18.76 -7.12
C GLU A 283 -21.54 -17.54 -7.84
N TYR A 284 -22.27 -16.99 -8.81
CA TYR A 284 -21.90 -15.78 -9.54
C TYR A 284 -22.88 -14.67 -9.20
N LEU A 285 -22.36 -13.55 -8.70
CA LEU A 285 -23.14 -12.35 -8.43
C LEU A 285 -22.74 -11.24 -9.42
N GLU A 286 -23.72 -10.43 -9.78
CA GLU A 286 -23.53 -9.19 -10.53
C GLU A 286 -23.43 -8.04 -9.53
N CYS A 287 -22.39 -7.22 -9.64
CA CYS A 287 -22.01 -6.22 -8.64
C CYS A 287 -21.59 -4.92 -9.32
N ASP A 288 -22.03 -3.78 -8.76
CA ASP A 288 -21.66 -2.44 -9.24
C ASP A 288 -20.28 -2.01 -8.71
N GLY A 289 -19.80 -2.64 -7.63
CA GLY A 289 -18.51 -2.35 -7.01
C GLY A 289 -18.22 -3.24 -5.79
N SER A 290 -17.30 -2.80 -4.93
CA SER A 290 -16.95 -3.47 -3.68
C SER A 290 -16.60 -2.45 -2.59
N ILE A 291 -17.02 -2.72 -1.36
CA ILE A 291 -16.62 -1.97 -0.17
C ILE A 291 -15.52 -2.77 0.54
N HIS A 292 -14.34 -2.17 0.69
CA HIS A 292 -13.25 -2.72 1.50
C HIS A 292 -13.24 -2.01 2.85
N PHE A 293 -13.28 -2.77 3.94
CA PHE A 293 -12.94 -2.27 5.26
C PHE A 293 -11.54 -2.76 5.62
N SER A 294 -10.68 -1.85 6.06
CA SER A 294 -9.34 -2.12 6.57
C SER A 294 -9.12 -1.30 7.85
N GLY A 295 -8.50 -1.90 8.87
CA GLY A 295 -8.17 -1.24 10.13
C GLY A 295 -8.24 -2.15 11.35
N ILE A 296 -8.16 -1.55 12.54
CA ILE A 296 -8.20 -2.23 13.82
C ILE A 296 -9.29 -1.61 14.70
N VAL A 297 -10.20 -2.44 15.20
CA VAL A 297 -11.17 -2.07 16.25
C VAL A 297 -10.58 -2.44 17.62
N ALA A 298 -10.28 -1.44 18.43
CA ALA A 298 -9.86 -1.61 19.80
C ALA A 298 -11.06 -1.88 20.72
N SER A 299 -10.91 -2.86 21.60
CA SER A 299 -11.90 -3.27 22.60
C SER A 299 -11.26 -3.29 23.98
N SER A 300 -11.87 -2.58 24.93
CA SER A 300 -11.38 -2.45 26.32
C SER A 300 -12.54 -2.66 27.28
N VAL A 301 -12.72 -3.92 27.70
CA VAL A 301 -13.85 -4.37 28.53
C VAL A 301 -13.44 -4.48 30.00
N PHE A 302 -14.35 -4.12 30.91
CA PHE A 302 -14.13 -4.20 32.36
C PHE A 302 -15.14 -5.15 33.00
N MET A 303 -14.65 -6.25 33.56
CA MET A 303 -15.46 -7.29 34.19
C MET A 303 -15.31 -7.30 35.71
N TYR A 304 -16.37 -7.62 36.43
CA TYR A 304 -16.30 -7.99 37.84
C TYR A 304 -15.40 -9.23 37.99
N PRO A 305 -14.38 -9.26 38.87
CA PRO A 305 -13.40 -10.35 38.91
C PRO A 305 -13.96 -11.76 39.16
N LYS A 306 -15.18 -11.90 39.70
CA LYS A 306 -15.83 -13.21 39.90
C LYS A 306 -16.80 -13.61 38.79
N ALA A 307 -16.92 -12.79 37.74
CA ALA A 307 -17.56 -13.20 36.51
C ALA A 307 -16.89 -14.47 35.96
N SER A 308 -17.69 -15.28 35.28
CA SER A 308 -17.25 -16.40 34.46
C SER A 308 -16.48 -15.90 33.23
N ILE A 309 -15.65 -16.78 32.68
CA ILE A 309 -14.98 -16.51 31.40
C ILE A 309 -16.00 -16.49 30.25
N GLY A 310 -17.14 -17.20 30.37
CA GLY A 310 -18.27 -17.11 29.43
C GLY A 310 -18.86 -15.69 29.34
N GLU A 311 -19.12 -15.04 30.47
CA GLU A 311 -19.57 -13.64 30.51
C GLU A 311 -18.52 -12.70 29.91
N ALA A 312 -17.22 -12.95 30.14
CA ALA A 312 -16.14 -12.17 29.54
C ALA A 312 -16.01 -12.38 28.00
N ILE A 313 -16.19 -13.60 27.51
CA ILE A 313 -16.25 -13.91 26.06
C ILE A 313 -17.41 -13.14 25.43
N ALA A 314 -18.60 -13.20 26.03
CA ALA A 314 -19.76 -12.48 25.57
C ALA A 314 -19.50 -10.97 25.55
N ALA A 315 -18.94 -10.42 26.64
CA ALA A 315 -18.66 -8.99 26.76
C ALA A 315 -17.67 -8.48 25.68
N VAL A 316 -16.56 -9.17 25.41
CA VAL A 316 -15.61 -8.75 24.35
C VAL A 316 -16.24 -8.81 22.95
N LYS A 317 -17.00 -9.87 22.65
CA LYS A 317 -17.71 -9.99 21.36
C LYS A 317 -18.78 -8.91 21.18
N GLN A 318 -19.55 -8.64 22.23
CA GLN A 318 -20.54 -7.56 22.25
C GLN A 318 -19.88 -6.19 22.03
N ASP A 319 -18.72 -5.94 22.65
CA ASP A 319 -18.00 -4.68 22.57
C ASP A 319 -17.54 -4.36 21.15
N ILE A 320 -16.89 -5.32 20.47
CA ILE A 320 -16.41 -5.16 19.09
C ILE A 320 -17.59 -4.90 18.13
N ILE A 321 -18.67 -5.70 18.23
CA ILE A 321 -19.83 -5.57 17.35
C ILE A 321 -20.62 -4.29 17.63
N ARG A 322 -20.82 -3.91 18.91
CA ARG A 322 -21.43 -2.63 19.29
C ARG A 322 -20.60 -1.44 18.79
N SER A 323 -19.27 -1.56 18.80
CA SER A 323 -18.36 -0.51 18.33
C SER A 323 -18.35 -0.38 16.79
N LEU A 324 -18.38 -1.49 16.06
CA LEU A 324 -18.63 -1.50 14.60
C LEU A 324 -20.01 -0.92 14.27
N ALA A 325 -21.05 -1.36 14.97
CA ALA A 325 -22.43 -0.89 14.79
C ALA A 325 -22.58 0.62 15.04
N SER A 326 -21.88 1.14 16.06
CA SER A 326 -21.86 2.57 16.37
C SER A 326 -21.21 3.36 15.24
N ARG A 327 -19.98 3.01 14.83
CA ARG A 327 -19.27 3.64 13.71
C ARG A 327 -20.08 3.62 12.42
N PHE A 328 -20.60 2.45 12.04
CA PHE A 328 -21.38 2.27 10.82
C PHE A 328 -22.65 3.11 10.85
N THR A 329 -23.31 3.24 12.01
CA THR A 329 -24.49 4.10 12.15
C THR A 329 -24.11 5.58 11.98
N MET A 330 -23.12 6.07 12.72
CA MET A 330 -22.72 7.49 12.69
C MET A 330 -22.17 7.91 11.34
N HIS A 331 -21.40 7.04 10.67
CA HIS A 331 -20.91 7.29 9.32
C HIS A 331 -22.03 7.22 8.26
N CYS A 332 -22.97 6.27 8.36
CA CYS A 332 -24.14 6.25 7.48
C CYS A 332 -25.08 7.44 7.68
N ASP A 333 -25.17 7.98 8.90
CA ASP A 333 -26.01 9.13 9.20
C ASP A 333 -25.35 10.42 8.66
N ALA A 334 -24.03 10.61 8.85
CA ALA A 334 -23.28 11.73 8.25
C ALA A 334 -23.35 11.75 6.71
N LEU A 335 -23.17 10.60 6.05
CA LEU A 335 -23.27 10.47 4.59
C LEU A 335 -24.67 10.81 4.01
N ILE A 336 -25.70 10.97 4.84
CA ILE A 336 -27.05 11.36 4.40
C ILE A 336 -27.21 12.89 4.36
N ASP A 337 -26.56 13.63 5.26
CA ASP A 337 -26.74 15.09 5.38
C ASP A 337 -25.96 15.87 4.31
N ASP A 338 -24.77 15.40 3.93
CA ASP A 338 -23.84 16.14 3.05
C ASP A 338 -24.35 16.37 1.61
N ASN A 339 -25.28 15.57 1.11
CA ASN A 339 -25.70 15.52 -0.31
C ASN A 339 -24.56 15.28 -1.33
N LEU A 340 -23.33 14.99 -0.86
CA LEU A 340 -22.17 14.64 -1.66
C LEU A 340 -22.34 13.24 -2.26
N LEU A 341 -23.06 13.16 -3.39
CA LEU A 341 -22.85 12.07 -4.34
C LEU A 341 -21.44 12.24 -4.92
N PRO A 342 -20.50 11.29 -4.71
CA PRO A 342 -19.18 11.40 -5.28
C PRO A 342 -19.25 11.28 -6.80
N GLU A 343 -18.70 12.24 -7.52
CA GLU A 343 -18.45 12.11 -8.98
C GLU A 343 -17.25 11.18 -9.26
N GLU A 344 -16.53 10.80 -8.19
CA GLU A 344 -15.34 9.94 -8.17
C GLU A 344 -15.70 8.44 -8.17
N LYS A 345 -14.85 7.62 -8.81
CA LYS A 345 -15.07 6.17 -8.99
C LYS A 345 -14.66 5.31 -7.79
N VAL A 346 -13.92 5.88 -6.85
CA VAL A 346 -13.44 5.23 -5.62
C VAL A 346 -13.53 6.27 -4.52
N CYS A 347 -14.08 5.91 -3.35
CA CYS A 347 -14.34 6.85 -2.27
C CYS A 347 -13.66 6.38 -1.00
N PHE A 348 -12.65 7.12 -0.53
CA PHE A 348 -12.01 6.86 0.75
C PHE A 348 -12.79 7.55 1.88
N ASN A 349 -13.03 6.83 2.97
CA ASN A 349 -13.92 7.26 4.06
C ASN A 349 -13.35 6.79 5.40
N GLU A 350 -12.99 7.72 6.29
CA GLU A 350 -12.58 7.42 7.66
C GLU A 350 -13.80 7.45 8.61
N PRO A 351 -14.23 6.31 9.18
CA PRO A 351 -15.28 6.30 10.19
C PRO A 351 -14.75 6.78 11.56
N PRO A 352 -15.62 7.24 12.48
CA PRO A 352 -15.21 7.75 13.78
C PRO A 352 -14.30 6.80 14.59
N ARG A 353 -13.18 7.32 15.10
CA ARG A 353 -12.21 6.55 15.91
C ARG A 353 -12.63 6.54 17.36
N ARG A 354 -12.44 5.41 18.05
CA ARG A 354 -12.84 5.23 19.45
C ARG A 354 -11.83 5.93 20.37
N VAL A 355 -12.32 6.60 21.40
CA VAL A 355 -11.54 7.14 22.52
C VAL A 355 -12.06 6.57 23.85
N LEU A 356 -11.24 6.57 24.90
CA LEU A 356 -11.65 6.14 26.24
C LEU A 356 -11.73 7.32 27.20
N VAL A 357 -12.78 7.33 28.02
CA VAL A 357 -13.12 8.42 28.96
C VAL A 357 -13.30 7.85 30.37
N PRO A 358 -12.60 8.36 31.41
CA PRO A 358 -12.53 7.69 32.70
C PRO A 358 -13.79 7.89 33.54
N VAL A 359 -14.26 6.81 34.16
CA VAL A 359 -15.41 6.80 35.08
C VAL A 359 -15.02 6.04 36.36
N GLY A 360 -14.53 6.79 37.34
CA GLY A 360 -14.15 6.33 38.67
C GLY A 360 -12.91 5.42 38.74
N SER A 361 -13.01 4.19 38.20
CA SER A 361 -11.94 3.17 38.22
C SER A 361 -11.91 2.26 36.98
N LEU A 362 -12.69 2.62 35.97
CA LEU A 362 -12.74 2.01 34.64
C LEU A 362 -12.86 3.13 33.60
N TYR A 363 -12.97 2.75 32.33
CA TYR A 363 -13.25 3.70 31.24
C TYR A 363 -14.57 3.32 30.56
N LEU A 364 -15.36 4.34 30.23
CA LEU A 364 -16.35 4.28 29.16
C LEU A 364 -15.69 4.76 27.86
N CYS A 365 -16.45 4.89 26.78
CA CYS A 365 -15.95 5.22 25.45
C CYS A 365 -16.69 6.38 24.82
N ASP A 366 -16.05 7.02 23.86
CA ASP A 366 -16.71 7.91 22.90
C ASP A 366 -16.09 7.74 21.50
N TYR A 367 -16.60 8.44 20.50
CA TYR A 367 -16.13 8.35 19.12
C TYR A 367 -15.91 9.74 18.51
N LEU A 368 -14.69 9.98 18.01
CA LEU A 368 -14.32 11.23 17.35
C LEU A 368 -14.24 11.04 15.83
N PHE A 369 -14.87 11.94 15.08
CA PHE A 369 -14.74 12.03 13.62
C PHE A 369 -13.33 12.47 13.18
N PRO A 370 -12.96 12.25 11.90
CA PRO A 370 -11.70 12.74 11.35
C PRO A 370 -11.56 14.26 11.53
N GLY A 371 -10.46 14.69 12.16
CA GLY A 371 -10.18 16.09 12.45
C GLY A 371 -10.70 16.63 13.79
N GLU A 372 -11.56 15.91 14.51
CA GLU A 372 -12.03 16.34 15.83
C GLU A 372 -10.93 16.26 16.91
N ALA A 373 -10.98 17.21 17.85
CA ALA A 373 -10.06 17.29 18.98
C ALA A 373 -10.59 16.48 20.19
N PRO A 374 -9.73 16.05 21.14
CA PRO A 374 -10.18 15.40 22.36
C PRO A 374 -11.10 16.28 23.24
N ALA A 375 -11.10 17.59 23.00
CA ALA A 375 -12.04 18.54 23.59
C ALA A 375 -13.52 18.28 23.23
N GLU A 376 -13.83 17.73 22.04
CA GLU A 376 -15.21 17.45 21.64
C GLU A 376 -15.83 16.32 22.47
N ALA A 377 -15.01 15.32 22.84
CA ALA A 377 -15.41 14.26 23.78
C ALA A 377 -15.75 14.80 25.18
N LEU A 378 -15.34 16.03 25.53
CA LEU A 378 -15.76 16.66 26.80
C LEU A 378 -17.20 17.18 26.73
N LEU A 379 -17.70 17.51 25.53
CA LEU A 379 -19.08 17.97 25.33
C LEU A 379 -20.05 16.78 25.42
N SER A 380 -19.76 15.71 24.68
CA SER A 380 -20.54 14.47 24.68
C SER A 380 -20.60 13.81 26.06
N VAL A 381 -19.46 13.71 26.76
CA VAL A 381 -19.38 13.15 28.13
C VAL A 381 -20.10 14.02 29.15
N ARG A 382 -20.02 15.35 29.01
CA ARG A 382 -20.74 16.25 29.91
C ARG A 382 -22.25 16.22 29.69
N GLU A 383 -22.72 16.09 28.45
CA GLU A 383 -24.15 16.03 28.14
C GLU A 383 -24.74 14.64 28.42
N LEU A 384 -24.13 13.57 27.91
CA LEU A 384 -24.69 12.21 27.96
C LEU A 384 -24.32 11.42 29.21
N LEU A 385 -23.26 11.79 29.94
CA LEU A 385 -22.86 11.11 31.17
C LEU A 385 -22.91 12.01 32.41
N ASP A 386 -23.11 13.32 32.25
CA ASP A 386 -23.06 14.31 33.34
C ASP A 386 -21.77 14.21 34.19
N LEU A 387 -20.65 14.02 33.48
CA LEU A 387 -19.32 13.90 34.06
C LEU A 387 -18.46 15.15 33.79
N GLN A 388 -17.59 15.46 34.75
CA GLN A 388 -16.59 16.53 34.63
C GLN A 388 -15.20 15.88 34.57
N ILE A 389 -14.65 15.84 33.36
CA ILE A 389 -13.29 15.37 33.04
C ILE A 389 -12.53 16.47 32.29
N THR A 390 -11.20 16.35 32.17
CA THR A 390 -10.36 17.27 31.39
C THR A 390 -9.88 16.63 30.09
N GLU A 391 -9.41 17.44 29.15
CA GLU A 391 -8.87 16.96 27.86
C GLU A 391 -7.72 15.95 28.04
N ALA A 392 -6.90 16.14 29.08
CA ALA A 392 -5.78 15.27 29.41
C ALA A 392 -6.19 13.92 30.03
N ASP A 393 -7.47 13.74 30.39
CA ASP A 393 -8.03 12.49 30.88
C ASP A 393 -8.54 11.57 29.75
N VAL A 394 -8.69 12.11 28.53
CA VAL A 394 -9.20 11.38 27.35
C VAL A 394 -8.07 10.60 26.67
N ILE A 395 -8.27 9.30 26.45
CA ILE A 395 -7.26 8.42 25.85
C ILE A 395 -7.59 8.21 24.37
N CYS A 396 -6.76 8.77 23.49
CA CYS A 396 -6.97 8.79 22.04
C CYS A 396 -5.97 7.93 21.24
N ASP A 397 -5.02 7.25 21.90
CA ASP A 397 -3.97 6.44 21.30
C ASP A 397 -4.29 4.93 21.21
N ILE A 398 -5.54 4.54 21.47
CA ILE A 398 -6.01 3.15 21.35
C ILE A 398 -6.21 2.69 19.90
N GLU A 399 -6.44 3.62 18.97
CA GLU A 399 -6.67 3.36 17.54
C GLU A 399 -5.88 4.37 16.69
N THR A 400 -5.03 3.87 15.79
CA THR A 400 -4.27 4.71 14.86
C THR A 400 -5.18 5.39 13.84
N PRO A 401 -4.83 6.59 13.34
CA PRO A 401 -5.40 7.12 12.10
C PRO A 401 -5.22 6.14 10.92
N ALA A 402 -6.02 6.30 9.86
CA ALA A 402 -5.86 5.47 8.67
C ALA A 402 -4.54 5.78 7.92
N ASP A 403 -3.99 4.79 7.23
CA ASP A 403 -2.85 4.97 6.33
C ASP A 403 -3.37 5.30 4.92
N THR A 404 -3.34 6.58 4.54
CA THR A 404 -3.79 7.05 3.23
C THR A 404 -2.86 6.65 2.09
N SER A 405 -1.65 6.15 2.36
CA SER A 405 -0.58 6.10 1.36
C SER A 405 -0.82 5.15 0.18
N GLU A 406 -1.72 4.17 0.32
CA GLU A 406 -2.19 3.36 -0.80
C GLU A 406 -3.25 4.09 -1.66
N PHE A 407 -4.09 4.94 -1.05
CA PHE A 407 -5.07 5.77 -1.76
C PHE A 407 -4.41 6.99 -2.44
N ASP A 408 -3.46 7.65 -1.76
CA ASP A 408 -2.59 8.71 -2.31
C ASP A 408 -1.81 8.23 -3.57
N ALA A 409 -1.58 6.91 -3.69
CA ALA A 409 -0.99 6.31 -4.88
C ALA A 409 -2.01 6.08 -5.99
N LEU A 410 -3.27 5.75 -5.67
CA LEU A 410 -4.34 5.59 -6.65
C LEU A 410 -4.74 6.94 -7.28
N ASP A 411 -4.96 7.98 -6.49
CA ASP A 411 -5.36 9.30 -7.00
C ASP A 411 -4.30 9.96 -7.88
N ARG A 412 -3.02 9.67 -7.63
CA ARG A 412 -1.92 10.11 -8.50
C ARG A 412 -1.92 9.43 -9.87
N ASP A 413 -2.49 8.23 -9.98
CA ASP A 413 -2.74 7.60 -11.27
C ASP A 413 -4.06 8.11 -11.90
N THR A 414 -5.12 8.33 -11.11
CA THR A 414 -6.41 8.88 -11.60
C THR A 414 -6.25 10.28 -12.19
N SER A 415 -5.56 11.19 -11.47
CA SER A 415 -5.23 12.54 -11.95
C SER A 415 -4.24 12.53 -13.13
N SER A 416 -3.48 11.45 -13.32
CA SER A 416 -2.69 11.23 -14.53
C SER A 416 -3.55 10.83 -15.74
N GLU A 417 -4.74 10.24 -15.53
CA GLU A 417 -5.73 9.99 -16.59
C GLU A 417 -6.61 11.21 -16.90
N GLU A 418 -6.94 12.09 -15.93
CA GLU A 418 -7.69 13.32 -16.25
C GLU A 418 -6.90 14.29 -17.14
N LEU A 419 -5.57 14.33 -17.01
CA LEU A 419 -4.69 15.03 -17.95
C LEU A 419 -4.67 14.42 -19.36
N LEU A 420 -5.24 13.21 -19.55
CA LEU A 420 -5.54 12.62 -20.85
C LEU A 420 -6.99 12.93 -21.25
N ALA A 421 -7.25 14.22 -21.46
CA ALA A 421 -8.54 14.78 -21.88
C ALA A 421 -9.25 13.92 -22.94
N THR A 422 -10.58 13.79 -22.81
CA THR A 422 -11.36 12.81 -23.56
C THR A 422 -11.13 12.89 -25.08
N PRO A 423 -11.24 11.78 -25.85
CA PRO A 423 -10.90 11.76 -27.27
C PRO A 423 -11.69 12.74 -28.15
N GLN A 424 -12.76 13.35 -27.63
CA GLN A 424 -13.68 14.19 -28.39
C GLN A 424 -13.18 15.64 -28.51
N GLU A 425 -12.61 16.23 -27.46
CA GLU A 425 -12.03 17.58 -27.54
C GLU A 425 -10.65 17.56 -28.21
N ALA A 426 -9.82 16.59 -27.83
CA ALA A 426 -8.53 16.36 -28.46
C ALA A 426 -8.67 16.11 -29.98
N SER A 427 -9.72 15.40 -30.41
CA SER A 427 -9.98 15.23 -31.85
C SER A 427 -10.48 16.51 -32.53
N GLN A 428 -11.31 17.35 -31.91
CA GLN A 428 -11.65 18.65 -32.51
C GLN A 428 -10.42 19.54 -32.71
N PHE A 429 -9.55 19.63 -31.71
CA PHE A 429 -8.30 20.38 -31.86
C PHE A 429 -7.38 19.75 -32.92
N MET A 430 -7.30 18.42 -33.00
CA MET A 430 -6.54 17.70 -34.03
C MET A 430 -7.14 17.86 -35.43
N TYR A 431 -8.47 17.92 -35.59
CA TYR A 431 -9.14 18.16 -36.87
C TYR A 431 -8.97 19.60 -37.32
N ILE A 432 -9.12 20.58 -36.43
CA ILE A 432 -8.85 22.00 -36.74
C ILE A 432 -7.37 22.17 -37.12
N THR A 433 -6.44 21.68 -36.30
CA THR A 433 -4.98 21.73 -36.61
C THR A 433 -4.66 20.99 -37.90
N GLY A 434 -5.29 19.84 -38.15
CA GLY A 434 -5.11 19.04 -39.36
C GLY A 434 -5.68 19.70 -40.62
N ILE A 435 -6.82 20.40 -40.53
CA ILE A 435 -7.40 21.19 -41.63
C ILE A 435 -6.55 22.44 -41.87
N SER A 436 -6.08 23.13 -40.84
CA SER A 436 -5.14 24.24 -40.99
C SER A 436 -3.81 23.79 -41.58
N PHE A 437 -3.30 22.61 -41.21
CA PHE A 437 -2.08 22.03 -41.79
C PHE A 437 -2.31 21.58 -43.24
N ALA A 438 -3.46 20.96 -43.56
CA ALA A 438 -3.81 20.58 -44.92
C ALA A 438 -4.03 21.81 -45.83
N PHE A 439 -4.63 22.88 -45.30
CA PHE A 439 -4.77 24.16 -46.00
C PHE A 439 -3.40 24.84 -46.19
N LEU A 440 -2.52 24.81 -45.19
CA LEU A 440 -1.15 25.30 -45.31
C LEU A 440 -0.34 24.47 -46.32
N VAL A 441 -0.49 23.15 -46.33
CA VAL A 441 0.11 22.26 -47.35
C VAL A 441 -0.46 22.51 -48.73
N LEU A 442 -1.76 22.83 -48.86
CA LEU A 442 -2.38 23.18 -50.14
C LEU A 442 -1.92 24.56 -50.65
N VAL A 443 -1.81 25.57 -49.76
CA VAL A 443 -1.21 26.87 -50.08
C VAL A 443 0.25 26.70 -50.46
N VAL A 444 1.03 25.93 -49.71
CA VAL A 444 2.43 25.58 -50.04
C VAL A 444 2.52 24.80 -51.35
N SER A 445 1.57 23.92 -51.65
CA SER A 445 1.51 23.17 -52.93
C SER A 445 1.18 24.07 -54.12
N ILE A 446 0.29 25.05 -53.96
CA ILE A 446 0.06 26.10 -54.97
C ILE A 446 1.31 26.96 -55.14
N PHE A 447 1.95 27.36 -54.03
CA PHE A 447 3.24 28.06 -54.08
C PHE A 447 4.32 27.23 -54.79
N ILE A 448 4.40 25.91 -54.57
CA ILE A 448 5.30 24.98 -55.26
C ILE A 448 4.96 24.86 -56.75
N HIS A 449 3.68 24.73 -57.12
CA HIS A 449 3.27 24.63 -58.52
C HIS A 449 3.57 25.92 -59.32
N TYR A 450 3.59 27.08 -58.66
CA TYR A 450 4.08 28.34 -59.24
C TYR A 450 5.56 28.64 -58.91
N TYR A 451 6.23 27.78 -58.13
CA TYR A 451 7.63 27.97 -57.73
C TYR A 451 8.56 27.74 -58.91
N ASP A 452 8.34 26.69 -59.71
CA ASP A 452 9.23 26.36 -60.84
C ASP A 452 9.41 27.54 -61.80
N SER A 453 8.32 28.21 -62.18
CA SER A 453 8.34 29.41 -63.04
C SER A 453 8.93 30.67 -62.40
N ILE A 454 9.17 30.68 -61.08
CA ILE A 454 9.78 31.80 -60.33
C ILE A 454 11.24 31.45 -59.94
N ALA A 455 11.53 30.16 -59.75
CA ALA A 455 12.82 29.62 -59.34
C ALA A 455 13.81 29.47 -60.51
N GLU A 456 13.35 29.17 -61.73
CA GLU A 456 14.21 29.20 -62.93
C GLU A 456 14.93 30.54 -63.10
N PHE A 457 14.28 31.65 -62.73
CA PHE A 457 14.86 32.99 -62.80
C PHE A 457 15.89 33.27 -61.68
N MET A 458 15.72 32.68 -60.50
CA MET A 458 16.48 33.01 -59.29
C MET A 458 17.58 32.00 -58.91
N HIS A 459 17.51 30.75 -59.38
CA HIS A 459 18.41 29.69 -58.93
C HIS A 459 19.54 29.29 -59.90
N ASN A 460 19.75 30.09 -60.96
CA ASN A 460 20.89 29.94 -61.87
C ASN A 460 22.22 30.51 -61.30
N GLN A 461 22.39 30.48 -59.95
CA GLN A 461 23.47 31.19 -59.24
C GLN A 461 24.11 30.49 -58.02
N LEU A 462 23.42 29.67 -57.22
CA LEU A 462 24.05 28.96 -56.08
C LEU A 462 23.51 27.54 -55.89
N SER A 463 24.29 26.55 -56.32
CA SER A 463 24.13 25.12 -55.99
C SER A 463 24.33 24.84 -54.49
N GLY A 464 23.92 23.69 -53.93
CA GLY A 464 23.20 22.53 -54.48
C GLY A 464 23.17 21.41 -53.43
N SER A 465 22.12 20.57 -53.41
CA SER A 465 21.84 19.64 -52.29
C SER A 465 22.21 18.17 -52.57
N GLY A 466 22.43 17.38 -51.51
CA GLY A 466 22.64 15.94 -51.57
C GLY A 466 22.73 15.28 -50.20
N SER A 467 21.68 14.54 -49.80
CA SER A 467 21.68 13.67 -48.62
C SER A 467 22.17 12.27 -49.02
N LEU A 468 23.10 11.70 -48.25
CA LEU A 468 23.71 10.39 -48.50
C LEU A 468 24.01 9.72 -47.14
N ASP A 469 23.99 8.39 -47.12
CA ASP A 469 24.23 7.59 -45.91
C ASP A 469 25.68 7.69 -45.38
N PRO A 470 25.90 7.54 -44.06
CA PRO A 470 27.23 7.61 -43.46
C PRO A 470 28.11 6.41 -43.86
N GLU A 471 29.22 6.69 -44.52
CA GLU A 471 30.17 5.69 -45.03
C GLU A 471 31.56 5.80 -44.40
N ILE A 472 32.29 4.68 -44.36
CA ILE A 472 33.71 4.61 -44.04
C ILE A 472 34.53 3.98 -45.17
N GLY A 473 35.66 4.61 -45.49
CA GLY A 473 36.63 4.18 -46.49
C GLY A 473 37.88 3.58 -45.85
N PHE A 474 38.28 2.39 -46.29
CA PHE A 474 39.49 1.70 -45.83
C PHE A 474 40.11 0.85 -46.94
N LYS A 475 41.37 0.44 -46.78
CA LYS A 475 42.02 -0.57 -47.61
C LYS A 475 42.90 -1.50 -46.78
N LEU A 476 43.24 -2.65 -47.36
CA LEU A 476 44.03 -3.69 -46.74
C LEU A 476 45.28 -3.95 -47.58
N ALA A 477 46.42 -4.18 -46.93
CA ALA A 477 47.64 -4.67 -47.57
C ALA A 477 48.24 -5.83 -46.74
N LEU A 478 48.28 -7.03 -47.31
CA LEU A 478 48.81 -8.24 -46.69
C LEU A 478 50.20 -8.56 -47.23
N HIS A 479 51.19 -8.74 -46.36
CA HIS A 479 52.46 -9.34 -46.75
C HIS A 479 52.37 -10.86 -46.48
N PRO A 480 52.20 -11.72 -47.51
CA PRO A 480 51.83 -13.11 -47.33
C PRO A 480 52.83 -13.89 -46.47
N VAL A 481 54.14 -13.75 -46.77
CA VAL A 481 55.23 -14.46 -46.08
C VAL A 481 55.32 -14.09 -44.59
N SER A 482 55.29 -12.79 -44.27
CA SER A 482 55.47 -12.33 -42.88
C SER A 482 54.16 -12.27 -42.07
N LYS A 483 53.02 -12.58 -42.69
CA LYS A 483 51.67 -12.62 -42.08
C LYS A 483 51.23 -11.31 -41.42
N ASN A 484 51.85 -10.19 -41.84
CA ASN A 484 51.51 -8.85 -41.41
C ASN A 484 50.41 -8.28 -42.32
N LEU A 485 49.28 -7.95 -41.73
CA LEU A 485 48.17 -7.24 -42.38
C LEU A 485 48.22 -5.77 -41.96
N TYR A 486 48.27 -4.88 -42.93
CA TYR A 486 48.16 -3.44 -42.74
C TYR A 486 46.74 -3.01 -43.12
N VAL A 487 46.11 -2.20 -42.26
CA VAL A 487 44.77 -1.66 -42.46
C VAL A 487 44.89 -0.14 -42.51
N THR A 488 44.75 0.46 -43.70
CA THR A 488 44.68 1.91 -43.84
C THR A 488 43.24 2.36 -43.61
N VAL A 489 42.99 3.24 -42.65
CA VAL A 489 41.73 3.98 -42.56
C VAL A 489 41.86 5.24 -43.39
N ILE A 490 41.13 5.32 -44.50
CA ILE A 490 41.26 6.42 -45.47
C ILE A 490 40.51 7.65 -44.96
N GLY A 491 39.22 7.49 -44.66
CA GLY A 491 38.33 8.57 -44.24
C GLY A 491 36.91 8.08 -43.98
N ALA A 492 36.02 9.00 -43.64
CA ALA A 492 34.58 8.76 -43.58
C ALA A 492 33.81 9.90 -44.25
N ARG A 493 32.57 9.64 -44.66
CA ARG A 493 31.70 10.59 -45.37
C ARG A 493 30.31 10.62 -44.72
N HIS A 494 29.64 11.75 -44.88
CA HIS A 494 28.26 11.99 -44.42
C HIS A 494 28.00 11.67 -42.93
N LEU A 495 29.00 11.86 -42.05
CA LEU A 495 28.83 11.61 -40.62
C LEU A 495 27.88 12.66 -39.99
N PRO A 496 26.88 12.24 -39.18
CA PRO A 496 25.88 13.13 -38.61
C PRO A 496 26.50 14.08 -37.58
N SER A 497 26.39 15.38 -37.83
CA SER A 497 27.00 16.45 -37.01
C SER A 497 26.25 16.77 -35.71
N LEU A 498 25.04 16.24 -35.52
CA LEU A 498 24.14 16.51 -34.39
C LEU A 498 23.71 15.21 -33.71
N PHE A 499 23.79 15.18 -32.38
CA PHE A 499 23.39 14.06 -31.54
C PHE A 499 22.41 14.56 -30.46
N GLY A 500 21.16 14.79 -30.87
CA GLY A 500 20.19 15.53 -30.07
C GLY A 500 20.56 17.02 -30.00
N LEU A 501 20.57 17.60 -28.80
CA LEU A 501 20.92 19.01 -28.56
C LEU A 501 22.43 19.29 -28.59
N SER A 502 23.28 18.30 -28.86
CA SER A 502 24.75 18.43 -28.84
C SER A 502 25.37 18.24 -30.21
N ARG A 503 26.32 19.11 -30.58
CA ARG A 503 27.09 19.04 -31.84
C ARG A 503 28.33 18.15 -31.66
N ALA A 504 28.64 17.35 -32.67
CA ALA A 504 29.90 16.63 -32.75
C ALA A 504 31.07 17.61 -32.95
N HIS A 505 32.06 17.51 -32.07
CA HIS A 505 33.31 18.29 -32.13
C HIS A 505 34.39 17.57 -32.94
N GLY A 506 34.28 16.25 -33.11
CA GLY A 506 35.14 15.47 -34.01
C GLY A 506 34.88 13.98 -33.91
N TYR A 507 35.51 13.23 -34.80
CA TYR A 507 35.34 11.78 -34.96
C TYR A 507 36.66 11.04 -34.83
N LEU A 508 36.59 9.80 -34.37
CA LEU A 508 37.68 8.83 -34.40
C LEU A 508 37.16 7.44 -34.77
N VAL A 509 37.99 6.64 -35.43
CA VAL A 509 37.69 5.25 -35.79
C VAL A 509 38.50 4.32 -34.92
N LYS A 510 37.81 3.33 -34.35
CA LYS A 510 38.43 2.19 -33.66
C LYS A 510 38.55 1.02 -34.62
N VAL A 511 39.77 0.53 -34.78
CA VAL A 511 40.16 -0.51 -35.74
C VAL A 511 40.51 -1.78 -34.98
N LYS A 512 39.84 -2.89 -35.29
CA LYS A 512 40.13 -4.20 -34.70
C LYS A 512 39.95 -5.34 -35.70
N VAL A 513 40.98 -6.17 -35.85
CA VAL A 513 40.90 -7.45 -36.57
C VAL A 513 40.62 -8.59 -35.59
N PHE A 514 39.66 -9.46 -35.92
CA PHE A 514 39.33 -10.68 -35.22
C PHE A 514 39.83 -11.91 -36.02
N PRO A 515 40.12 -13.07 -35.39
CA PRO A 515 40.27 -13.28 -33.95
C PRO A 515 41.61 -12.72 -33.42
N GLY A 516 41.53 -11.59 -32.73
CA GLY A 516 42.68 -10.84 -32.24
C GLY A 516 42.30 -9.95 -31.06
N GLU A 517 43.30 -9.51 -30.31
CA GLU A 517 43.14 -8.67 -29.11
C GLU A 517 43.64 -7.24 -29.35
N SER A 518 44.58 -7.06 -30.29
CA SER A 518 45.05 -5.75 -30.74
C SER A 518 43.88 -4.87 -31.20
N LYS A 519 43.87 -3.64 -30.68
CA LYS A 519 42.91 -2.59 -30.98
C LYS A 519 43.71 -1.32 -31.21
N TYR A 520 43.34 -0.54 -32.22
CA TYR A 520 43.92 0.77 -32.49
C TYR A 520 42.78 1.80 -32.63
N GLU A 521 43.10 3.07 -32.41
CA GLU A 521 42.18 4.19 -32.59
C GLU A 521 42.91 5.27 -33.39
N THR A 522 42.21 5.91 -34.34
CA THR A 522 42.78 6.99 -35.16
C THR A 522 42.99 8.28 -34.37
N SER A 523 43.69 9.25 -34.97
CA SER A 523 43.60 10.65 -34.56
C SER A 523 42.15 11.18 -34.57
N LEU A 524 41.92 12.23 -33.79
CA LEU A 524 40.65 12.97 -33.78
C LEU A 524 40.62 13.93 -34.97
N GLN A 525 39.55 13.89 -35.77
CA GLN A 525 39.33 14.79 -36.90
C GLN A 525 38.01 15.56 -36.73
N GLU A 526 38.07 16.89 -36.82
CA GLU A 526 36.93 17.78 -36.53
C GLU A 526 36.01 18.02 -37.75
N SER A 527 36.41 17.55 -38.94
CA SER A 527 35.63 17.60 -40.18
C SER A 527 34.42 16.64 -40.14
N SER A 528 33.31 17.03 -40.79
CA SER A 528 32.17 16.14 -41.08
C SER A 528 32.51 15.04 -42.09
N TRP A 529 33.48 15.29 -42.97
CA TRP A 529 34.13 14.29 -43.83
C TRP A 529 35.60 14.17 -43.39
N PRO A 530 35.90 13.41 -42.33
CA PRO A 530 37.26 13.25 -41.84
C PRO A 530 38.10 12.39 -42.78
N VAL A 531 39.37 12.76 -42.95
CA VAL A 531 40.39 12.01 -43.69
C VAL A 531 41.53 11.71 -42.72
N TRP A 532 41.89 10.44 -42.59
CA TRP A 532 42.92 9.97 -41.66
C TRP A 532 44.17 9.50 -42.40
N ASN A 533 44.02 8.61 -43.39
CA ASN A 533 45.11 7.90 -44.06
C ASN A 533 46.11 7.23 -43.07
N GLU A 534 45.58 6.68 -41.96
CA GLU A 534 46.40 6.07 -40.90
C GLU A 534 46.51 4.54 -41.10
N ASP A 535 47.74 4.03 -41.07
CA ASP A 535 48.08 2.62 -41.28
C ASP A 535 48.25 1.84 -39.96
N PHE A 536 47.38 0.86 -39.73
CA PHE A 536 47.43 0.00 -38.53
C PHE A 536 47.92 -1.40 -38.86
N LYS A 537 49.01 -1.84 -38.20
CA LYS A 537 49.64 -3.13 -38.42
C LYS A 537 49.10 -4.21 -37.46
N PHE A 538 48.57 -5.28 -38.02
CA PHE A 538 48.10 -6.49 -37.34
C PHE A 538 48.92 -7.72 -37.78
N GLN A 539 48.97 -8.75 -36.94
CA GLN A 539 49.60 -10.03 -37.26
C GLN A 539 48.54 -11.14 -37.25
N LEU A 540 48.37 -11.86 -38.37
CA LEU A 540 47.34 -12.88 -38.51
C LEU A 540 47.74 -14.18 -37.82
N LYS A 541 46.85 -14.72 -36.97
CA LYS A 541 47.06 -15.97 -36.21
C LYS A 541 46.37 -17.13 -36.93
N GLN A 542 47.14 -18.03 -37.53
CA GLN A 542 46.57 -19.23 -38.15
C GLN A 542 46.11 -20.26 -37.09
N PRO A 543 45.02 -21.02 -37.35
CA PRO A 543 44.73 -22.23 -36.61
C PRO A 543 45.79 -23.31 -36.87
N PRO A 544 46.05 -24.23 -35.93
CA PRO A 544 47.11 -25.23 -36.08
C PRO A 544 46.73 -26.34 -37.07
N SER A 545 47.29 -26.30 -38.28
CA SER A 545 47.15 -27.35 -39.30
C SER A 545 48.27 -28.40 -39.24
N LYS A 546 47.96 -29.65 -39.63
CA LYS A 546 48.87 -30.80 -39.57
C LYS A 546 49.44 -31.16 -40.95
N LYS A 547 50.46 -30.44 -41.43
CA LYS A 547 51.48 -30.89 -42.41
C LYS A 547 52.49 -29.75 -42.70
N PRO A 548 53.78 -30.01 -43.03
CA PRO A 548 54.79 -28.96 -43.02
C PRO A 548 55.09 -28.27 -44.37
N ASN A 549 54.57 -28.76 -45.51
CA ASN A 549 55.14 -28.44 -46.83
C ASN A 549 54.10 -28.33 -47.97
N GLU A 550 52.98 -27.67 -47.70
CA GLU A 550 51.94 -27.36 -48.70
C GLU A 550 51.95 -25.85 -48.99
N LYS A 551 51.75 -25.44 -50.25
CA LYS A 551 51.78 -24.01 -50.61
C LYS A 551 50.69 -23.26 -49.84
N VAL A 552 51.08 -22.20 -49.13
CA VAL A 552 50.12 -21.38 -48.36
C VAL A 552 49.23 -20.61 -49.32
N ASP A 553 48.03 -21.14 -49.53
CA ASP A 553 46.95 -20.45 -50.23
C ASP A 553 46.47 -19.23 -49.40
N LEU A 554 46.25 -18.11 -50.10
CA LEU A 554 45.83 -16.84 -49.52
C LEU A 554 44.43 -16.93 -48.89
N GLN A 555 43.54 -17.74 -49.46
CA GLN A 555 42.19 -17.96 -48.93
C GLN A 555 42.25 -18.66 -47.57
N THR A 556 43.09 -19.70 -47.46
CA THR A 556 43.38 -20.42 -46.20
C THR A 556 44.10 -19.56 -45.16
N GLN A 557 44.89 -18.56 -45.56
CA GLN A 557 45.55 -17.61 -44.65
C GLN A 557 44.59 -16.54 -44.10
N LEU A 558 43.55 -16.17 -44.85
CA LEU A 558 42.56 -15.16 -44.46
C LEU A 558 41.28 -15.74 -43.82
N ALA A 559 41.02 -17.04 -44.02
CA ALA A 559 39.85 -17.73 -43.48
C ALA A 559 39.66 -17.50 -41.96
N GLY A 560 38.41 -17.23 -41.57
CA GLY A 560 38.04 -16.98 -40.17
C GLY A 560 38.43 -15.60 -39.63
N HIS A 561 39.18 -14.78 -40.38
CA HIS A 561 39.52 -13.41 -39.97
C HIS A 561 38.56 -12.37 -40.56
N PHE A 562 38.24 -11.35 -39.77
CA PHE A 562 37.45 -10.20 -40.22
C PHE A 562 37.89 -8.91 -39.53
N LEU A 563 37.75 -7.79 -40.23
CA LEU A 563 37.93 -6.44 -39.70
C LEU A 563 36.62 -5.92 -39.11
N SER A 564 36.72 -5.19 -38.00
CA SER A 564 35.67 -4.36 -37.44
C SER A 564 36.18 -2.94 -37.31
N LEU A 565 35.41 -2.00 -37.87
CA LEU A 565 35.60 -0.55 -37.77
C LEU A 565 34.41 0.02 -36.99
N THR A 566 34.67 0.81 -35.95
CA THR A 566 33.62 1.45 -35.14
C THR A 566 33.90 2.93 -35.04
N ILE A 567 32.96 3.78 -35.50
CA ILE A 567 33.11 5.23 -35.47
C ILE A 567 32.53 5.77 -34.17
N TYR A 568 33.27 6.67 -33.53
CA TYR A 568 32.82 7.41 -32.35
C TYR A 568 32.82 8.91 -32.63
N ALA A 569 31.74 9.58 -32.23
CA ALA A 569 31.64 11.04 -32.16
C ALA A 569 31.99 11.53 -30.76
N ILE A 570 32.79 12.58 -30.68
CA ILE A 570 33.11 13.33 -29.47
C ILE A 570 32.15 14.52 -29.38
N LEU A 571 31.44 14.68 -28.26
CA LEU A 571 30.39 15.71 -28.10
C LEU A 571 30.81 16.91 -27.24
N GLU A 572 32.05 16.94 -26.77
CA GLU A 572 32.58 17.95 -25.84
C GLU A 572 34.04 18.25 -26.19
N ALA A 573 34.41 19.53 -26.27
CA ALA A 573 35.74 19.94 -26.74
C ALA A 573 36.87 19.46 -25.81
N PRO A 574 37.98 18.92 -26.34
CA PRO A 574 39.17 18.62 -25.53
C PRO A 574 39.85 19.92 -25.08
N LYS A 575 39.83 20.22 -23.78
CA LYS A 575 40.51 21.40 -23.22
C LYS A 575 42.03 21.35 -23.49
N PRO A 576 42.67 22.48 -23.84
CA PRO A 576 44.12 22.55 -24.02
C PRO A 576 44.87 22.27 -22.71
N GLU A 577 46.08 21.70 -22.79
CA GLU A 577 46.85 21.25 -21.63
C GLU A 577 47.25 22.36 -20.64
N SER A 578 47.15 23.63 -21.03
CA SER A 578 47.48 24.79 -20.21
C SER A 578 46.54 25.02 -19.01
N GLU A 579 45.28 24.55 -19.05
CA GLU A 579 44.30 24.85 -17.99
C GLU A 579 44.36 23.92 -16.76
N ARG A 580 45.07 22.79 -16.82
CA ARG A 580 45.10 21.78 -15.72
C ARG A 580 45.74 22.24 -14.40
N ARG A 581 46.12 23.52 -14.27
CA ARG A 581 46.78 24.11 -13.07
C ARG A 581 46.06 25.31 -12.45
N ARG A 582 44.80 25.64 -12.83
CA ARG A 582 44.06 26.80 -12.25
C ARG A 582 42.58 26.54 -11.91
N SER A 583 42.30 25.47 -11.16
CA SER A 583 40.95 25.26 -10.58
C SER A 583 40.96 24.48 -9.26
N ALA A 584 41.96 24.73 -8.40
CA ALA A 584 41.99 24.21 -7.04
C ALA A 584 42.33 25.34 -6.04
N LYS A 585 41.32 25.73 -5.25
CA LYS A 585 41.38 26.70 -4.13
C LYS A 585 41.68 28.16 -4.50
N THR A 586 40.61 28.94 -4.62
CA THR A 586 40.55 30.28 -3.99
C THR A 586 39.60 30.20 -2.80
N LEU A 587 40.17 30.13 -1.59
CA LEU A 587 39.56 30.62 -0.36
C LEU A 587 40.66 31.36 0.41
N ASP A 588 40.29 32.35 1.20
CA ASP A 588 41.10 33.55 1.35
C ASP A 588 42.37 33.47 2.23
N THR A 589 43.42 34.13 1.72
CA THR A 589 44.26 35.12 2.42
C THR A 589 44.69 34.84 3.88
N LYS A 590 46.01 34.67 4.14
CA LYS A 590 46.93 35.72 4.70
C LYS A 590 48.28 35.16 5.24
N LYS A 591 49.43 35.59 4.68
CA LYS A 591 50.82 35.53 5.27
C LYS A 591 51.39 34.10 5.55
N THR A 592 52.70 33.82 5.74
CA THR A 592 53.99 34.50 5.40
C THR A 592 55.14 33.48 5.30
N ASN A 593 56.14 33.77 4.45
CA ASN A 593 57.59 33.42 4.51
C ASN A 593 58.10 32.09 5.14
N LYS A 594 58.61 31.21 4.25
CA LYS A 594 60.07 30.89 4.03
C LYS A 594 60.87 30.06 5.07
N LEU A 595 61.87 29.32 4.55
CA LEU A 595 62.93 28.51 5.22
C LEU A 595 62.46 27.11 5.70
N THR A 596 63.24 26.02 5.67
CA THR A 596 64.27 25.38 4.80
C THR A 596 64.81 24.18 5.60
N ASP A 597 64.65 22.97 5.06
CA ASP A 597 65.52 21.78 5.08
C ASP A 597 66.23 21.27 6.37
N GLU A 598 66.09 19.94 6.60
CA GLU A 598 67.00 18.98 7.29
C GLU A 598 67.26 19.14 8.82
N GLU A 599 67.50 18.09 9.64
CA GLU A 599 67.56 16.63 9.44
C GLU A 599 67.07 15.81 10.68
N GLU A 600 67.44 14.52 10.79
CA GLU A 600 66.90 13.46 11.69
C GLU A 600 66.74 13.75 13.21
N ASN A 601 65.66 13.23 13.85
CA ASN A 601 65.75 12.00 14.69
C ASN A 601 64.41 11.41 15.24
N LYS A 602 64.48 10.21 15.83
CA LYS A 602 63.40 9.38 16.45
C LYS A 602 63.38 9.54 18.01
N PRO A 603 62.52 8.89 18.84
CA PRO A 603 61.50 7.84 18.58
C PRO A 603 60.15 7.88 19.38
N LYS A 604 59.13 7.12 18.88
CA LYS A 604 57.93 6.57 19.61
C LYS A 604 56.91 7.61 20.16
N THR A 605 55.62 7.31 20.43
CA THR A 605 54.80 6.07 20.38
C THR A 605 53.49 6.28 19.58
N GLY A 606 52.92 5.20 19.03
CA GLY A 606 51.58 5.18 18.42
C GLY A 606 51.23 3.76 17.93
N PHE A 607 49.98 3.30 18.05
CA PHE A 607 49.60 1.90 17.88
C PHE A 607 48.42 1.74 16.88
N LEU A 608 48.34 0.56 16.23
CA LEU A 608 47.28 0.10 15.31
C LEU A 608 47.12 0.79 13.93
N GLU A 609 48.00 0.47 12.98
CA GLU A 609 47.55 0.23 11.59
C GLU A 609 48.47 -0.74 10.81
N LYS A 610 47.92 -1.91 10.44
CA LYS A 610 48.40 -2.83 9.37
C LYS A 610 47.22 -3.66 8.87
N THR A 611 46.39 -3.17 7.94
CA THR A 611 46.52 -3.32 6.48
C THR A 611 47.05 -4.67 5.98
N PHE A 612 46.22 -5.37 5.20
CA PHE A 612 46.62 -6.45 4.30
C PHE A 612 47.47 -5.91 3.16
N SER A 613 48.46 -6.69 2.69
CA SER A 613 49.23 -6.39 1.49
C SER A 613 48.92 -7.36 0.35
N SER A 614 48.27 -6.89 -0.72
CA SER A 614 48.37 -7.51 -2.05
C SER A 614 47.95 -6.54 -3.16
N PHE A 615 48.43 -6.80 -4.38
CA PHE A 615 48.10 -6.13 -5.65
C PHE A 615 48.17 -4.58 -5.68
N LYS A 616 49.38 -4.06 -5.90
CA LYS A 616 49.56 -2.86 -6.72
C LYS A 616 49.15 -3.20 -8.17
N SER A 617 48.11 -2.57 -8.71
CA SER A 617 48.03 -2.30 -10.16
C SER A 617 48.44 -0.84 -10.43
N THR A 618 48.90 -0.55 -11.65
CA THR A 618 49.55 0.72 -11.96
C THR A 618 48.56 1.85 -12.23
N LYS A 619 48.96 3.08 -11.85
CA LYS A 619 48.15 4.32 -11.89
C LYS A 619 47.74 4.80 -13.29
N ALA A 620 47.94 3.98 -14.33
CA ALA A 620 47.62 4.26 -15.73
C ALA A 620 46.19 3.84 -16.12
N GLU A 621 45.67 2.71 -15.61
CA GLU A 621 44.33 2.23 -15.99
C GLU A 621 43.21 3.15 -15.51
N ALA A 622 43.38 3.79 -14.35
CA ALA A 622 42.42 4.74 -13.80
C ALA A 622 42.17 5.95 -14.73
N ALA A 623 43.20 6.37 -15.49
CA ALA A 623 43.08 7.48 -16.43
C ALA A 623 42.30 7.11 -17.70
N GLN A 624 42.33 5.84 -18.13
CA GLN A 624 41.58 5.39 -19.31
C GLN A 624 40.08 5.20 -19.03
N LYS A 625 39.68 4.80 -17.81
CA LYS A 625 38.25 4.68 -17.46
C LYS A 625 37.50 6.01 -17.55
N PHE A 626 38.13 7.14 -17.20
CA PHE A 626 37.50 8.46 -17.22
C PHE A 626 37.33 9.07 -18.63
N ILE A 627 37.75 8.36 -19.68
CA ILE A 627 37.67 8.80 -21.09
C ILE A 627 36.56 8.04 -21.87
N LEU A 628 36.05 6.93 -21.33
CA LEU A 628 34.98 6.15 -21.99
C LEU A 628 33.58 6.77 -21.88
N GLU A 629 33.32 7.64 -20.90
CA GLU A 629 31.98 8.18 -20.63
C GLU A 629 31.56 9.35 -21.56
N LYS A 630 32.46 9.83 -22.44
CA LYS A 630 32.26 11.05 -23.23
C LYS A 630 32.26 10.84 -24.76
N ARG A 631 32.01 9.61 -25.23
CA ARG A 631 31.98 9.24 -26.66
C ARG A 631 30.65 8.57 -27.02
N ARG A 632 29.99 8.98 -28.10
CA ARG A 632 28.85 8.24 -28.67
C ARG A 632 29.27 7.41 -29.87
N THR A 633 28.84 6.15 -29.93
CA THR A 633 29.00 5.30 -31.12
C THR A 633 28.09 5.82 -32.23
N VAL A 634 28.64 6.09 -33.41
CA VAL A 634 27.88 6.52 -34.59
C VAL A 634 27.33 5.31 -35.34
N GLY A 635 28.18 4.28 -35.48
CA GLY A 635 27.86 3.02 -36.13
C GLY A 635 29.11 2.14 -36.26
N ALA A 636 28.93 0.93 -36.77
CA ALA A 636 30.03 0.03 -37.08
C ALA A 636 29.89 -0.60 -38.47
N ALA A 637 31.03 -0.85 -39.10
CA ALA A 637 31.16 -1.68 -40.30
C ALA A 637 32.01 -2.91 -39.97
N THR A 638 31.58 -4.09 -40.43
CA THR A 638 32.35 -5.33 -40.35
C THR A 638 32.64 -5.84 -41.75
N TRP A 639 33.86 -6.34 -41.95
CA TRP A 639 34.37 -6.74 -43.25
C TRP A 639 35.12 -8.06 -43.16
N ASN A 640 34.52 -9.11 -43.72
CA ASN A 640 35.14 -10.41 -43.88
C ASN A 640 36.19 -10.34 -44.99
N PHE A 641 37.35 -11.00 -44.81
CA PHE A 641 38.40 -10.98 -45.82
C PHE A 641 38.14 -11.99 -46.94
N ASP A 642 37.96 -11.49 -48.17
CA ASP A 642 37.97 -12.31 -49.40
C ASP A 642 39.36 -12.22 -50.05
N SER A 643 40.01 -13.38 -50.25
CA SER A 643 41.31 -13.47 -50.93
C SER A 643 41.25 -12.95 -52.37
N LYS A 644 40.09 -13.03 -53.04
CA LYS A 644 39.91 -12.56 -54.42
C LYS A 644 40.06 -11.05 -54.58
N LEU A 645 40.00 -10.28 -53.50
CA LEU A 645 40.15 -8.82 -53.55
C LEU A 645 41.60 -8.35 -53.34
N PHE A 646 42.49 -9.24 -52.92
CA PHE A 646 43.93 -8.98 -52.83
C PHE A 646 44.59 -9.24 -54.20
N GLN A 647 44.45 -8.28 -55.11
CA GLN A 647 45.00 -8.35 -56.48
C GLN A 647 46.02 -7.25 -56.81
N ASN A 648 46.11 -6.19 -56.00
CA ASN A 648 47.00 -5.06 -56.28
C ASN A 648 48.41 -5.37 -55.75
N ASP A 649 49.37 -5.68 -56.62
CA ASP A 649 50.77 -5.80 -56.21
C ASP A 649 51.31 -4.43 -55.75
N LEU A 650 51.74 -4.37 -54.48
CA LEU A 650 52.31 -3.19 -53.84
C LEU A 650 53.82 -3.39 -53.64
N LYS A 651 54.56 -2.28 -53.58
CA LYS A 651 56.01 -2.28 -53.35
C LYS A 651 56.34 -3.05 -52.06
N ASN A 652 57.50 -3.74 -52.06
CA ASN A 652 58.00 -4.58 -50.97
C ASN A 652 57.25 -5.92 -50.73
N GLY A 653 56.57 -6.48 -51.73
CA GLY A 653 55.96 -7.81 -51.62
C GLY A 653 54.70 -7.86 -50.74
N LEU A 654 53.99 -6.72 -50.73
CA LEU A 654 52.65 -6.56 -50.16
C LEU A 654 51.62 -6.77 -51.28
N ILE A 655 50.51 -7.45 -51.00
CA ILE A 655 49.38 -7.55 -51.90
C ILE A 655 48.22 -6.77 -51.28
N GLY A 656 47.60 -5.88 -52.04
CA GLY A 656 46.58 -4.93 -51.57
C GLY A 656 45.19 -5.16 -52.14
N THR A 657 44.19 -4.65 -51.43
CA THR A 657 42.85 -4.42 -51.96
C THR A 657 42.78 -3.08 -52.70
N PRO A 658 41.76 -2.83 -53.54
CA PRO A 658 41.32 -1.47 -53.85
C PRO A 658 40.86 -0.74 -52.57
N ASP A 659 40.62 0.57 -52.68
CA ASP A 659 39.96 1.37 -51.63
C ASP A 659 38.48 0.95 -51.54
N VAL A 660 38.04 0.50 -50.35
CA VAL A 660 36.70 -0.04 -50.09
C VAL A 660 35.90 0.95 -49.23
N TRP A 661 34.73 1.38 -49.73
CA TRP A 661 33.76 2.20 -49.00
C TRP A 661 32.56 1.34 -48.56
N ARG A 662 32.08 1.55 -47.32
CA ARG A 662 30.96 0.81 -46.72
C ARG A 662 30.09 1.70 -45.84
N PRO A 663 28.75 1.53 -45.85
CA PRO A 663 27.86 2.17 -44.87
C PRO A 663 28.10 1.60 -43.46
N ILE A 664 27.80 2.39 -42.43
CA ILE A 664 27.88 1.99 -41.02
C ILE A 664 26.51 1.67 -40.45
N ASN A 665 26.38 0.54 -39.75
CA ASN A 665 25.11 0.06 -39.19
C ASN A 665 25.04 0.25 -37.66
N ALA A 666 23.81 0.40 -37.15
CA ALA A 666 23.52 0.37 -35.72
C ALA A 666 23.64 -1.06 -35.16
N ILE A 667 24.19 -1.20 -33.95
CA ILE A 667 24.49 -2.52 -33.36
C ILE A 667 23.29 -3.01 -32.53
N ALA A 668 22.40 -3.77 -33.17
CA ALA A 668 21.39 -4.57 -32.48
C ALA A 668 21.90 -6.01 -32.27
N SER A 669 21.65 -6.60 -31.10
CA SER A 669 22.01 -7.98 -30.78
C SER A 669 20.76 -8.77 -30.41
N GLY A 670 20.52 -9.89 -31.09
CA GLY A 670 19.39 -10.78 -30.85
C GLY A 670 19.77 -12.23 -31.11
N LEU A 671 19.05 -13.14 -30.47
CA LEU A 671 19.17 -14.59 -30.65
C LEU A 671 17.83 -15.22 -30.26
N VAL A 672 17.27 -16.05 -31.15
CA VAL A 672 16.08 -16.87 -30.91
C VAL A 672 16.53 -18.34 -30.86
N ALA A 673 15.99 -19.12 -29.93
CA ALA A 673 16.33 -20.53 -29.74
C ALA A 673 15.08 -21.43 -29.80
N SER A 674 15.27 -22.65 -30.31
CA SER A 674 14.17 -23.56 -30.70
C SER A 674 13.60 -24.39 -29.54
N ASP A 675 12.33 -24.78 -29.68
CA ASP A 675 11.51 -25.52 -28.73
C ASP A 675 11.94 -26.99 -28.49
N SER A 676 11.54 -27.53 -27.32
CA SER A 676 10.85 -28.85 -27.23
C SER A 676 10.47 -29.26 -25.79
N ARG A 677 9.23 -29.79 -25.62
CA ARG A 677 8.69 -30.62 -24.50
C ARG A 677 8.04 -29.91 -23.27
N ASN A 678 6.78 -29.50 -23.48
CA ASN A 678 5.54 -29.68 -22.70
C ASN A 678 5.58 -30.00 -21.17
N PHE A 679 4.69 -29.39 -20.35
CA PHE A 679 3.98 -30.01 -19.19
C PHE A 679 2.73 -29.21 -18.69
N ILE A 680 1.96 -29.74 -17.70
CA ILE A 680 0.56 -29.35 -17.35
C ILE A 680 0.32 -29.13 -15.81
N LEU A 681 -0.55 -28.16 -15.44
CA LEU A 681 -1.05 -27.65 -14.10
C LEU A 681 -2.50 -27.06 -14.44
N LYS A 682 -3.55 -26.51 -13.76
CA LYS A 682 -4.22 -25.96 -12.51
C LYS A 682 -4.29 -24.42 -12.13
N LYS A 683 -5.27 -23.62 -12.68
CA LYS A 683 -5.69 -22.19 -12.34
C LYS A 683 -7.10 -22.10 -11.80
N GLU A 684 -7.26 -21.90 -10.50
CA GLU A 684 -8.22 -20.96 -9.91
C GLU A 684 -7.73 -20.75 -8.49
N GLU A 685 -7.67 -19.49 -8.06
CA GLU A 685 -6.53 -18.97 -7.28
C GLU A 685 -5.19 -19.12 -8.05
N GLU A 686 -4.41 -18.03 -8.16
CA GLU A 686 -3.12 -18.06 -8.89
C GLU A 686 -1.97 -18.63 -8.05
N PHE A 687 -2.01 -19.94 -7.84
CA PHE A 687 -1.02 -20.65 -7.04
C PHE A 687 0.27 -21.00 -7.78
N ILE A 688 1.41 -20.41 -7.41
CA ILE A 688 2.72 -20.90 -7.88
C ILE A 688 3.23 -22.04 -6.98
N LYS A 689 2.71 -23.26 -7.21
CA LYS A 689 3.00 -24.42 -6.34
C LYS A 689 4.41 -25.01 -6.52
N ARG A 690 5.08 -24.78 -7.66
CA ARG A 690 6.40 -25.38 -7.96
C ARG A 690 7.16 -24.66 -9.08
N ALA A 691 8.48 -24.52 -8.94
CA ALA A 691 9.37 -24.13 -10.04
C ALA A 691 10.54 -25.11 -10.16
N GLY A 692 10.87 -25.51 -11.39
CA GLY A 692 12.02 -26.39 -11.68
C GLY A 692 13.10 -25.66 -12.47
N CYS A 693 14.37 -25.92 -12.16
CA CYS A 693 15.52 -25.41 -12.91
C CYS A 693 16.26 -26.55 -13.60
N SER A 694 16.77 -26.31 -14.82
CA SER A 694 17.62 -27.29 -15.49
C SER A 694 18.97 -27.42 -14.77
N LEU A 695 19.56 -28.62 -14.81
CA LEU A 695 20.89 -28.88 -14.22
C LEU A 695 21.96 -27.92 -14.78
N LYS A 696 21.88 -27.55 -16.08
CA LYS A 696 22.77 -26.56 -16.69
C LYS A 696 22.62 -25.17 -16.06
N PHE A 697 21.39 -24.71 -15.84
CA PHE A 697 21.13 -23.44 -15.16
C PHE A 697 21.59 -23.48 -13.70
N GLN A 698 21.40 -24.60 -12.99
CA GLN A 698 21.86 -24.74 -11.61
C GLN A 698 23.39 -24.65 -11.49
N TYR A 699 24.15 -25.35 -12.35
CA TYR A 699 25.62 -25.28 -12.40
C TYR A 699 26.15 -23.89 -12.79
N PHE A 700 25.45 -23.18 -13.67
CA PHE A 700 25.78 -21.80 -14.05
C PHE A 700 25.48 -20.81 -12.93
N SER A 701 24.32 -20.96 -12.27
CA SER A 701 23.85 -20.07 -11.22
C SER A 701 24.68 -20.18 -9.94
N ALA A 702 24.96 -21.41 -9.48
CA ALA A 702 25.73 -21.69 -8.27
C ALA A 702 27.19 -21.19 -8.30
N ARG A 703 27.73 -20.84 -9.47
CA ARG A 703 29.07 -20.24 -9.63
C ARG A 703 29.07 -18.71 -9.69
N THR A 704 27.92 -18.07 -9.90
CA THR A 704 27.90 -16.70 -10.48
C THR A 704 26.90 -15.75 -9.82
N PHE A 705 25.77 -16.24 -9.29
CA PHE A 705 24.68 -15.41 -8.80
C PHE A 705 24.39 -15.59 -7.30
N ALA A 706 23.70 -14.61 -6.71
CA ALA A 706 23.21 -14.66 -5.32
C ALA A 706 21.79 -15.30 -5.27
N PRO A 707 21.18 -15.46 -4.07
CA PRO A 707 19.85 -16.05 -3.94
C PRO A 707 18.80 -15.48 -4.90
N LEU A 708 18.07 -16.39 -5.54
CA LEU A 708 17.00 -16.13 -6.48
C LEU A 708 15.71 -15.76 -5.73
N TYR A 709 14.78 -15.11 -6.42
CA TYR A 709 13.40 -14.95 -5.97
C TYR A 709 12.47 -14.94 -7.19
N LEU A 710 11.22 -15.33 -6.99
CA LEU A 710 10.15 -15.21 -7.98
C LEU A 710 9.30 -13.98 -7.67
N LYS A 711 8.79 -13.28 -8.69
CA LYS A 711 7.70 -12.30 -8.56
C LYS A 711 6.63 -12.60 -9.61
N ALA A 712 5.40 -12.86 -9.19
CA ALA A 712 4.21 -12.80 -10.04
C ALA A 712 3.57 -11.42 -9.90
N THR A 713 2.96 -10.89 -10.95
CA THR A 713 2.31 -9.57 -10.94
C THR A 713 1.18 -9.61 -11.94
N ILE A 714 -0.05 -9.40 -11.49
CA ILE A 714 -1.18 -9.25 -12.40
C ILE A 714 -1.23 -7.78 -12.81
N LEU A 715 -1.47 -7.56 -14.09
CA LEU A 715 -1.49 -6.27 -14.75
C LEU A 715 -2.85 -6.06 -15.41
N GLU A 716 -3.53 -4.95 -15.14
CA GLU A 716 -4.71 -4.53 -15.90
C GLU A 716 -4.33 -3.36 -16.81
N ALA A 717 -4.59 -3.46 -18.11
CA ALA A 717 -4.22 -2.46 -19.12
C ALA A 717 -2.72 -2.07 -19.13
N ASN A 718 -1.84 -2.94 -18.62
CA ASN A 718 -0.40 -2.75 -18.33
C ASN A 718 -0.05 -1.95 -17.06
N LYS A 719 -1.03 -1.45 -16.28
CA LYS A 719 -0.83 -1.01 -14.89
C LYS A 719 -0.73 -2.24 -13.98
N ALA A 720 0.05 -2.16 -12.90
CA ALA A 720 0.36 -3.31 -12.03
C ALA A 720 -0.46 -3.28 -10.73
N GLU A 721 -1.63 -3.90 -10.74
CA GLU A 721 -2.59 -3.88 -9.63
C GLU A 721 -2.11 -4.66 -8.40
N CYS A 722 -1.67 -5.91 -8.58
CA CYS A 722 -1.36 -6.78 -7.45
C CYS A 722 -0.20 -7.73 -7.77
N TYR A 723 0.53 -8.17 -6.73
CA TYR A 723 1.72 -9.00 -6.92
C TYR A 723 2.00 -9.94 -5.76
N TRP A 724 2.53 -11.12 -6.09
CA TRP A 724 3.17 -12.00 -5.13
C TRP A 724 4.68 -12.02 -5.35
N LYS A 725 5.46 -12.26 -4.30
CA LYS A 725 6.91 -12.39 -4.37
C LYS A 725 7.41 -13.42 -3.38
N SER A 726 8.19 -14.38 -3.87
CA SER A 726 8.76 -15.42 -3.02
C SER A 726 9.84 -14.90 -2.08
N ASP A 727 10.04 -15.63 -0.99
CA ASP A 727 11.31 -15.64 -0.26
C ASP A 727 12.50 -15.92 -1.18
N ARG A 728 13.70 -15.54 -0.72
CA ARG A 728 14.92 -15.77 -1.48
C ARG A 728 15.41 -17.21 -1.32
N PHE A 729 15.53 -17.93 -2.43
CA PHE A 729 15.94 -19.33 -2.45
C PHE A 729 17.29 -19.53 -3.18
N VAL A 730 18.03 -20.56 -2.78
CA VAL A 730 19.24 -21.01 -3.48
C VAL A 730 18.82 -21.76 -4.76
N PRO A 731 19.57 -21.70 -5.88
CA PRO A 731 19.24 -22.46 -7.09
C PRO A 731 19.11 -23.98 -6.82
N THR A 732 17.89 -24.51 -6.88
CA THR A 732 17.59 -25.95 -6.74
C THR A 732 16.86 -26.50 -7.96
N ILE A 733 16.84 -27.83 -8.10
CA ILE A 733 16.15 -28.53 -9.19
C ILE A 733 14.61 -28.38 -9.07
N SER A 734 14.07 -28.13 -7.86
CA SER A 734 12.63 -28.09 -7.60
C SER A 734 12.33 -27.27 -6.33
N ALA A 735 12.11 -25.97 -6.47
CA ALA A 735 11.50 -25.16 -5.42
C ALA A 735 9.99 -25.46 -5.32
N ARG A 736 9.45 -25.37 -4.11
CA ARG A 736 8.00 -25.40 -3.80
C ARG A 736 7.70 -24.24 -2.87
N TRP A 737 6.49 -23.70 -2.97
CA TRP A 737 5.96 -22.71 -2.04
C TRP A 737 4.63 -23.23 -1.49
N ASP A 738 4.30 -22.81 -0.27
CA ASP A 738 3.00 -23.10 0.31
C ASP A 738 1.92 -22.38 -0.49
N PRO A 739 0.85 -23.07 -0.93
CA PRO A 739 -0.22 -22.44 -1.70
C PRO A 739 -0.83 -21.21 -1.02
N LYS A 740 -1.10 -21.22 0.29
CA LYS A 740 -1.77 -20.08 0.96
C LYS A 740 -0.91 -18.81 0.90
N SER A 741 0.39 -18.94 1.08
CA SER A 741 1.34 -17.82 0.97
C SER A 741 1.75 -17.46 -0.46
N ALA A 742 1.32 -18.21 -1.49
CA ALA A 742 1.78 -18.08 -2.88
C ALA A 742 0.63 -17.91 -3.90
N THR A 743 -0.38 -17.12 -3.51
CA THR A 743 -1.55 -16.73 -4.32
C THR A 743 -1.49 -15.24 -4.66
N VAL A 744 -2.00 -14.88 -5.84
CA VAL A 744 -2.44 -13.50 -6.15
C VAL A 744 -3.95 -13.52 -6.43
N LYS A 745 -4.66 -12.47 -6.02
CA LYS A 745 -6.07 -12.22 -6.32
C LYS A 745 -6.19 -10.88 -7.05
N LEU A 746 -7.01 -10.81 -8.09
CA LEU A 746 -7.42 -9.57 -8.74
C LEU A 746 -8.95 -9.53 -8.82
N THR A 747 -9.54 -8.43 -8.37
CA THR A 747 -10.94 -8.07 -8.65
C THR A 747 -10.94 -7.23 -9.93
N VAL A 748 -11.67 -7.66 -10.96
CA VAL A 748 -11.69 -6.99 -12.27
C VAL A 748 -13.08 -7.06 -12.91
N PHE A 749 -13.52 -5.94 -13.49
CA PHE A 749 -14.77 -5.89 -14.23
C PHE A 749 -14.74 -6.80 -15.46
N LYS A 750 -15.83 -7.51 -15.72
CA LYS A 750 -15.97 -8.46 -16.85
C LYS A 750 -15.62 -7.85 -18.22
N ALA A 751 -15.84 -6.55 -18.39
CA ALA A 751 -15.50 -5.79 -19.60
C ALA A 751 -13.97 -5.57 -19.81
N ASN A 752 -13.16 -5.68 -18.75
CA ASN A 752 -11.71 -5.48 -18.77
C ASN A 752 -10.91 -6.80 -18.74
N LEU A 753 -11.55 -7.98 -18.66
CA LEU A 753 -10.86 -9.28 -18.64
C LEU A 753 -9.92 -9.53 -19.83
N ASN A 754 -10.13 -8.86 -20.97
CA ASN A 754 -9.25 -8.89 -22.14
C ASN A 754 -8.04 -7.92 -22.06
N LYS A 755 -8.02 -7.04 -21.06
CA LYS A 755 -6.91 -6.14 -20.71
C LYS A 755 -6.02 -6.70 -19.59
N VAL A 756 -6.45 -7.78 -18.93
CA VAL A 756 -5.70 -8.44 -17.85
C VAL A 756 -4.58 -9.30 -18.44
N SER A 757 -3.40 -9.24 -17.81
CA SER A 757 -2.26 -10.09 -18.11
C SER A 757 -1.48 -10.44 -16.84
N ILE A 758 -0.87 -11.62 -16.79
CA ILE A 758 -0.08 -12.07 -15.62
C ILE A 758 1.39 -12.12 -16.02
N TYR A 759 2.22 -11.30 -15.37
CA TYR A 759 3.65 -11.25 -15.59
C TYR A 759 4.41 -11.95 -14.45
N ILE A 760 5.13 -13.03 -14.77
CA ILE A 760 5.96 -13.77 -13.82
C ILE A 760 7.43 -13.54 -14.18
N SER A 761 8.27 -13.25 -13.19
CA SER A 761 9.71 -13.04 -13.36
C SER A 761 10.53 -13.81 -12.32
N LEU A 762 11.59 -14.46 -12.79
CA LEU A 762 12.65 -15.04 -11.97
C LEU A 762 13.79 -14.02 -11.89
N GLY A 763 14.10 -13.56 -10.69
CA GLY A 763 15.12 -12.53 -10.46
C GLY A 763 16.18 -12.94 -9.45
N CYS A 764 17.28 -12.20 -9.44
CA CYS A 764 18.25 -12.21 -8.35
C CYS A 764 18.68 -10.75 -8.04
N LYS A 765 19.43 -10.58 -6.94
CA LYS A 765 20.19 -9.35 -6.69
C LYS A 765 21.68 -9.67 -6.67
N THR A 766 22.46 -9.00 -7.51
CA THR A 766 23.92 -9.14 -7.53
C THR A 766 24.56 -8.69 -6.20
N LYS A 767 25.85 -9.01 -5.99
CA LYS A 767 26.61 -8.55 -4.81
C LYS A 767 26.69 -7.01 -4.67
N MET A 768 26.36 -6.26 -5.73
CA MET A 768 26.26 -4.79 -5.73
C MET A 768 24.79 -4.30 -5.65
N ALA A 769 23.89 -5.12 -5.07
CA ALA A 769 22.46 -4.89 -4.89
C ALA A 769 21.60 -4.68 -6.17
N LYS A 770 22.22 -4.48 -7.35
CA LYS A 770 21.54 -4.37 -8.65
C LYS A 770 20.67 -5.61 -8.90
N LYS A 771 19.38 -5.38 -9.18
CA LYS A 771 18.41 -6.39 -9.62
C LYS A 771 18.75 -6.86 -11.03
N GLU A 772 18.66 -8.16 -11.25
CA GLU A 772 18.83 -8.80 -12.55
C GLU A 772 17.71 -9.83 -12.74
N ILE A 773 17.05 -9.81 -13.89
CA ILE A 773 15.98 -10.75 -14.23
C ILE A 773 16.63 -11.85 -15.07
N LEU A 774 16.54 -13.09 -14.58
CA LEU A 774 17.14 -14.29 -15.19
C LEU A 774 16.13 -15.07 -16.06
N GLY A 775 14.85 -14.68 -16.02
CA GLY A 775 13.83 -15.16 -16.93
C GLY A 775 12.48 -14.46 -16.70
N LYS A 776 11.66 -14.33 -17.74
CA LYS A 776 10.32 -13.69 -17.70
C LYS A 776 9.25 -14.52 -18.41
N ALA A 777 7.99 -14.33 -18.07
CA ALA A 777 6.87 -14.89 -18.83
C ALA A 777 5.63 -14.00 -18.67
N THR A 778 4.86 -13.85 -19.74
CA THR A 778 3.57 -13.15 -19.71
C THR A 778 2.45 -14.10 -20.13
N ILE A 779 1.32 -14.04 -19.44
CA ILE A 779 0.08 -14.76 -19.75
C ILE A 779 -0.97 -13.72 -20.10
N ASP A 780 -1.47 -13.76 -21.33
CA ASP A 780 -2.55 -12.91 -21.83
C ASP A 780 -3.17 -13.49 -23.12
N GLU A 781 -4.18 -12.83 -23.67
CA GLU A 781 -4.90 -13.24 -24.90
C GLU A 781 -4.03 -13.29 -26.18
N LYS A 782 -2.87 -12.63 -26.19
CA LYS A 782 -1.92 -12.56 -27.31
C LYS A 782 -0.64 -13.40 -27.05
N SER A 783 -0.43 -13.83 -25.81
CA SER A 783 0.72 -14.61 -25.36
C SER A 783 0.78 -16.02 -25.96
N ARG A 784 1.92 -16.71 -25.78
CA ARG A 784 2.07 -18.14 -26.06
C ARG A 784 1.07 -19.03 -25.30
N TYR A 785 0.46 -18.52 -24.23
CA TYR A 785 -0.49 -19.23 -23.38
C TYR A 785 -1.96 -18.83 -23.65
N ALA A 786 -2.22 -18.10 -24.73
CA ALA A 786 -3.54 -17.55 -25.08
C ALA A 786 -4.68 -18.59 -25.14
N ASP A 787 -4.44 -19.80 -25.65
CA ASP A 787 -5.48 -20.85 -25.67
C ASP A 787 -5.87 -21.29 -24.27
N SER A 788 -4.87 -21.42 -23.38
CA SER A 788 -5.12 -21.79 -21.99
C SER A 788 -5.69 -20.62 -21.18
N TRP A 789 -5.34 -19.37 -21.49
CA TRP A 789 -6.02 -18.17 -20.98
C TRP A 789 -7.50 -18.16 -21.40
N LYS A 790 -7.81 -18.45 -22.67
CA LYS A 790 -9.18 -18.56 -23.19
C LYS A 790 -9.94 -19.74 -22.57
N GLU A 791 -9.29 -20.86 -22.28
CA GLU A 791 -9.90 -21.97 -21.55
C GLU A 791 -10.17 -21.60 -20.07
N CYS A 792 -9.23 -20.90 -19.43
CA CYS A 792 -9.38 -20.31 -18.09
C CYS A 792 -10.51 -19.27 -17.98
N LEU A 793 -10.92 -18.63 -19.08
CA LEU A 793 -12.05 -17.71 -19.17
C LEU A 793 -13.36 -18.42 -19.58
N ARG A 794 -13.28 -19.51 -20.35
CA ARG A 794 -14.44 -20.29 -20.82
C ARG A 794 -15.05 -21.18 -19.73
N GLN A 795 -14.24 -21.60 -18.75
CA GLN A 795 -14.69 -22.40 -17.61
C GLN A 795 -14.28 -21.72 -16.28
N PRO A 796 -15.00 -20.66 -15.87
CA PRO A 796 -14.90 -20.15 -14.50
C PRO A 796 -15.46 -21.18 -13.50
N GLY A 797 -14.99 -21.14 -12.25
CA GLY A 797 -15.32 -22.12 -11.23
C GLY A 797 -14.57 -23.46 -11.37
N ILE A 798 -13.55 -23.52 -12.24
CA ILE A 798 -12.75 -24.74 -12.50
C ILE A 798 -11.25 -24.45 -12.57
N PRO A 799 -10.43 -25.04 -11.67
CA PRO A 799 -8.98 -24.94 -11.73
C PRO A 799 -8.25 -25.42 -13.03
N LYS A 800 -7.89 -24.50 -13.97
CA LYS A 800 -7.38 -24.69 -15.37
C LYS A 800 -5.86 -24.83 -15.66
N ALA A 801 -5.04 -23.80 -16.01
CA ALA A 801 -3.63 -23.61 -15.54
C ALA A 801 -2.35 -24.37 -16.03
N PHE A 802 -2.13 -24.70 -17.31
CA PHE A 802 -0.80 -24.90 -17.98
C PHE A 802 0.53 -24.53 -17.25
N TRP A 803 1.65 -25.23 -17.55
CA TRP A 803 3.01 -24.76 -17.14
C TRP A 803 3.49 -23.60 -18.00
N ILE A 804 4.39 -22.81 -17.40
CA ILE A 804 4.93 -21.57 -17.95
C ILE A 804 6.44 -21.72 -18.08
N ASN A 805 6.96 -21.54 -19.29
CA ASN A 805 8.39 -21.42 -19.56
C ASN A 805 8.82 -19.95 -19.39
N PHE A 806 9.98 -19.74 -18.77
CA PHE A 806 10.63 -18.42 -18.73
C PHE A 806 11.48 -18.20 -19.99
N GLU A 807 11.30 -17.02 -20.60
CA GLU A 807 12.14 -16.40 -21.64
C GLU A 807 13.37 -15.73 -21.03
#